data_AF-A0A9N9M441-F1
#
_entry.id   AF-A0A9N9M441-F1
#
_cell.length_a   1.000
_cell.length_b   1.000
_cell.length_c   1.000
_cell.angle_alpha   90.00
_cell.angle_beta   90.00
_cell.angle_gamma   90.00
#
_symmetry.space_group_name_H-M   'P 1'
#
loop_
_entity.id
_entity.type
_entity.pdbx_description
1 polymer ?
#
loop_
_entity_poly.entity_id
_entity_poly.type
_entity_poly.pdbx_seq_one_letter_code
_entity_poly.pdbx_strand_id
1 'polypeptide(L)'
;MVEHVGGPFTLAPYQERLAAEVSGCQLQVREVFDSPYLVGGSFDVKCLDTCEEAMVLSARILSALRSLDSVVRVWQVAQQPIPVPSLEPRDLDALTNHHQDGTGPLVAEDWAADPDLTDPAPTSMPKRKRQQQQQHFGKREDDASTSASSNTGPYVQHVTTGVSQMHQVGFRGKGVHIALIDDGFEPVGLSAFSKTQIVHTHNVADNSANVAHVPGTGSHGTCVLGVIGSDSDHKHDHPFGFVGVAPEAEYTLVAVTRANEQFWEDGMTQALLYAASRKPDIISMSLSTVITYPEHPLPYIAQKIQESGIFVSFPAGNQAEKQPLFALHAPATSRVTSSVGATDSPSLISFSFGVQLDDGTTLRYAPGTVLQLGPNPWKIWFPADAELLPPGCHVLPKPPKNLLPNDLQNTILLIDAHHCWNHWETNKAITAQLGIRAILYYTPSSLSWMDGVSFPSVPYGFVDAITHSALISYTDSRVLIEMMSKSSGELKITFPAQGSEGRFSQIVHPRSGGLVAPFSNWGPSLDGHMAPTIVAPGGSMLCPLPKALRSGIGWTIQDGTSFATPFVAGSAALLIEKFRKENRDASPLAIQLALVANAYPRLYPSSRPEAPLMAPIFQQGAGRVNAFDAAHTTSSIDRLSLDFNDTTHRPSSLTFGLRNLTPQPITYTLGHLKAASGYLLDQTGHRRAAKDVHGVYPSIQISPEYVTVPPNSATQISVSITKEPDLPDKDWRGTFFGGFVTISSPEQKLSIPYTGIGGALNNIPMIDRQRSQLIGTDGESLEKFKEGHEFICMYDDIGPYPVSCLRNRQRRDLKPGVIIQAGLPTRRARFEIWSMQNQQRVLTVIPTQETEARPFLLDNALMFWNGKSEGRKFLPAGKYKWVVSVLKMFGKEDVAEDWDTWFSPMWKLTWDEGSIFPLEETIEPRPAKKCRVR
;
A
#
# COMPACT_ATOMS: atom_id res chain seq x y z
N MET A 1 15.91 -22.64 -1.06
CA MET A 1 17.01 -21.69 -0.73
C MET A 1 17.71 -22.16 0.54
N VAL A 2 19.00 -21.83 0.71
CA VAL A 2 19.79 -22.11 1.91
C VAL A 2 20.46 -20.80 2.38
N GLU A 3 20.26 -20.46 3.65
CA GLU A 3 20.94 -19.36 4.37
C GLU A 3 22.18 -19.95 5.09
N HIS A 4 23.34 -19.30 5.00
CA HIS A 4 24.55 -19.76 5.70
C HIS A 4 25.30 -18.60 6.36
N VAL A 5 25.73 -18.78 7.60
CA VAL A 5 26.45 -17.77 8.38
C VAL A 5 27.91 -18.19 8.54
N GLY A 6 28.78 -17.65 7.66
CA GLY A 6 30.24 -17.75 7.77
C GLY A 6 30.86 -19.01 7.15
N GLY A 7 31.67 -18.82 6.10
CA GLY A 7 32.47 -19.87 5.46
C GLY A 7 32.03 -20.20 4.02
N PRO A 8 32.89 -20.86 3.22
CA PRO A 8 32.56 -21.27 1.86
C PRO A 8 31.50 -22.38 1.87
N PHE A 9 30.29 -22.04 1.43
CA PHE A 9 29.17 -22.97 1.32
C PHE A 9 29.25 -23.79 0.01
N THR A 10 28.78 -25.04 0.03
CA THR A 10 28.67 -25.86 -1.19
C THR A 10 27.31 -26.52 -1.29
N LEU A 11 26.75 -26.57 -2.50
CA LEU A 11 25.48 -27.25 -2.75
C LEU A 11 25.58 -28.79 -2.73
N ALA A 12 26.78 -29.36 -2.76
CA ALA A 12 26.99 -30.79 -2.96
C ALA A 12 26.23 -31.69 -1.95
N PRO A 13 26.23 -31.44 -0.63
CA PRO A 13 25.47 -32.29 0.32
C PRO A 13 23.95 -32.22 0.10
N TYR A 14 23.45 -31.05 -0.29
CA TYR A 14 22.03 -30.84 -0.60
C TYR A 14 21.66 -31.46 -1.95
N GLN A 15 22.55 -31.43 -2.93
CA GLN A 15 22.39 -32.10 -4.24
C GLN A 15 22.44 -33.62 -4.10
N GLU A 16 23.36 -34.18 -3.31
CA GLU A 16 23.42 -35.61 -3.01
C GLU A 16 22.16 -36.08 -2.27
N ARG A 17 21.70 -35.32 -1.27
CA ARG A 17 20.46 -35.65 -0.55
C ARG A 17 19.22 -35.53 -1.42
N LEU A 18 19.15 -34.50 -2.28
CA LEU A 18 18.07 -34.35 -3.25
C LEU A 18 18.08 -35.54 -4.23
N ALA A 19 19.24 -35.88 -4.80
CA ALA A 19 19.42 -37.00 -5.72
C ALA A 19 19.05 -38.36 -5.07
N ALA A 20 19.29 -38.53 -3.77
CA ALA A 20 18.86 -39.69 -3.01
C ALA A 20 17.33 -39.76 -2.85
N GLU A 21 16.66 -38.65 -2.54
CA GLU A 21 15.19 -38.60 -2.45
C GLU A 21 14.49 -38.74 -3.82
N VAL A 22 15.16 -38.32 -4.91
CA VAL A 22 14.64 -38.41 -6.30
C VAL A 22 15.26 -39.56 -7.10
N SER A 23 15.73 -40.63 -6.46
CA SER A 23 16.35 -41.77 -7.14
C SER A 23 15.38 -42.40 -8.16
N GLY A 24 15.74 -42.41 -9.44
CA GLY A 24 14.87 -42.85 -10.55
C GLY A 24 14.26 -41.69 -11.35
N CYS A 25 14.52 -40.43 -10.99
CA CYS A 25 13.99 -39.25 -11.68
C CYS A 25 14.96 -38.60 -12.66
N GLN A 26 14.41 -37.95 -13.71
CA GLN A 26 15.16 -36.93 -14.45
C GLN A 26 15.20 -35.63 -13.62
N LEU A 27 16.36 -35.34 -13.03
CA LEU A 27 16.67 -34.06 -12.39
C LEU A 27 17.28 -33.11 -13.42
N GLN A 28 16.74 -31.91 -13.57
CA GLN A 28 17.34 -30.83 -14.36
C GLN A 28 17.51 -29.59 -13.48
N VAL A 29 18.75 -29.27 -13.13
CA VAL A 29 19.09 -27.98 -12.50
C VAL A 29 18.85 -26.89 -13.54
N ARG A 30 18.01 -25.89 -13.23
CA ARG A 30 17.73 -24.79 -14.16
C ARG A 30 18.60 -23.58 -13.89
N GLU A 31 18.61 -23.11 -12.65
CA GLU A 31 19.36 -21.93 -12.24
C GLU A 31 19.97 -22.18 -10.87
N VAL A 32 21.25 -21.80 -10.73
CA VAL A 32 21.92 -21.68 -9.44
C VAL A 32 22.22 -20.21 -9.24
N PHE A 33 21.56 -19.59 -8.27
CA PHE A 33 21.91 -18.27 -7.78
C PHE A 33 23.02 -18.44 -6.75
N ASP A 34 24.23 -18.01 -7.12
CA ASP A 34 25.38 -17.96 -6.23
C ASP A 34 25.63 -16.51 -5.81
N SER A 35 25.53 -16.24 -4.52
CA SER A 35 25.88 -14.97 -3.91
C SER A 35 26.63 -15.20 -2.61
N PRO A 36 27.43 -14.24 -2.13
CA PRO A 36 28.30 -14.44 -0.96
C PRO A 36 27.58 -14.82 0.35
N TYR A 37 26.25 -14.68 0.42
CA TYR A 37 25.44 -14.87 1.64
C TYR A 37 24.20 -15.74 1.44
N LEU A 38 23.84 -16.06 0.19
CA LEU A 38 22.64 -16.83 -0.13
C LEU A 38 22.90 -17.68 -1.37
N VAL A 39 22.76 -19.00 -1.25
CA VAL A 39 22.86 -19.92 -2.38
C VAL A 39 21.48 -20.54 -2.63
N GLY A 40 20.96 -20.29 -3.82
CA GLY A 40 19.66 -20.74 -4.30
C GLY A 40 19.81 -21.66 -5.50
N GLY A 41 18.96 -22.68 -5.61
CA GLY A 41 18.88 -23.54 -6.79
C GLY A 41 17.44 -23.83 -7.14
N SER A 42 17.10 -23.77 -8.43
CA SER A 42 15.84 -24.30 -8.96
C SER A 42 16.08 -25.66 -9.63
N PHE A 43 15.27 -26.65 -9.27
CA PHE A 43 15.43 -28.04 -9.66
C PHE A 43 14.13 -28.56 -10.26
N ASP A 44 14.10 -28.74 -11.59
CA ASP A 44 13.01 -29.45 -12.24
C ASP A 44 13.17 -30.95 -11.94
N VAL A 45 12.16 -31.55 -11.29
CA VAL A 45 12.09 -33.00 -11.06
C VAL A 45 11.01 -33.59 -11.96
N LYS A 46 11.39 -34.51 -12.84
CA LYS A 46 10.52 -35.10 -13.87
C LYS A 46 10.51 -36.62 -13.76
N CYS A 47 9.51 -37.16 -13.05
CA CYS A 47 9.36 -38.60 -12.81
C CYS A 47 8.00 -39.04 -12.26
N LEU A 48 6.99 -38.17 -12.28
CA LEU A 48 5.75 -38.37 -11.52
C LEU A 48 4.60 -38.34 -12.51
N ASP A 49 3.91 -39.46 -12.61
CA ASP A 49 2.79 -39.58 -13.54
C ASP A 49 1.56 -38.84 -12.98
N THR A 50 1.41 -38.70 -11.66
CA THR A 50 0.37 -37.88 -11.00
C THR A 50 0.88 -36.54 -10.42
N CYS A 51 -0.07 -35.62 -10.22
CA CYS A 51 0.11 -34.42 -9.43
C CYS A 51 0.10 -34.67 -7.90
N GLU A 52 -0.31 -35.85 -7.43
CA GLU A 52 -0.35 -36.16 -6.00
C GLU A 52 1.01 -36.68 -5.52
N GLU A 53 1.65 -37.57 -6.27
CA GLU A 53 3.05 -37.98 -6.08
C GLU A 53 3.99 -36.76 -6.12
N ALA A 54 3.69 -35.77 -6.97
CA ALA A 54 4.37 -34.48 -7.03
C ALA A 54 4.33 -33.71 -5.69
N MET A 55 3.16 -33.63 -5.04
CA MET A 55 3.06 -33.00 -3.72
C MET A 55 3.76 -33.82 -2.63
N VAL A 56 3.59 -35.15 -2.62
CA VAL A 56 4.22 -36.04 -1.64
C VAL A 56 5.75 -35.99 -1.75
N LEU A 57 6.30 -36.02 -2.97
CA LEU A 57 7.74 -35.89 -3.19
C LEU A 57 8.25 -34.52 -2.75
N SER A 58 7.52 -33.43 -3.02
CA SER A 58 7.93 -32.09 -2.56
C SER A 58 8.02 -32.01 -1.03
N ALA A 59 7.06 -32.59 -0.30
CA ALA A 59 7.06 -32.63 1.15
C ALA A 59 8.20 -33.50 1.72
N ARG A 60 8.49 -34.65 1.08
CA ARG A 60 9.65 -35.50 1.43
C ARG A 60 10.97 -34.79 1.22
N ILE A 61 11.17 -34.16 0.06
CA ILE A 61 12.37 -33.37 -0.25
C ILE A 61 12.56 -32.27 0.81
N LEU A 62 11.52 -31.51 1.14
CA LEU A 62 11.61 -30.44 2.15
C LEU A 62 11.95 -30.99 3.54
N SER A 63 11.37 -32.12 3.94
CA SER A 63 11.70 -32.80 5.20
C SER A 63 13.16 -33.26 5.22
N ALA A 64 13.63 -33.91 4.14
CA ALA A 64 14.98 -34.41 4.01
C ALA A 64 16.03 -33.28 3.98
N LEU A 65 15.77 -32.18 3.27
CA LEU A 65 16.68 -31.03 3.23
C LEU A 65 16.71 -30.27 4.57
N ARG A 66 15.60 -30.22 5.32
CA ARG A 66 15.57 -29.71 6.71
C ARG A 66 16.30 -30.61 7.70
N SER A 67 16.46 -31.90 7.39
CA SER A 67 17.19 -32.85 8.25
C SER A 67 18.72 -32.78 8.12
N LEU A 68 19.24 -32.07 7.12
CA LEU A 68 20.69 -31.98 6.88
C LEU A 68 21.42 -31.05 7.85
N ASP A 69 20.80 -29.93 8.25
CA ASP A 69 21.42 -29.00 9.19
C ASP A 69 20.38 -28.18 9.97
N SER A 70 20.63 -28.00 11.27
CA SER A 70 19.81 -27.21 12.19
C SER A 70 19.92 -25.69 11.99
N VAL A 71 20.95 -25.24 11.27
CA VAL A 71 21.24 -23.80 11.04
C VAL A 71 20.55 -23.28 9.76
N VAL A 72 20.02 -24.17 8.90
CA VAL A 72 19.56 -23.83 7.55
C VAL A 72 18.03 -23.79 7.44
N ARG A 73 17.47 -22.61 7.12
CA ARG A 73 16.04 -22.45 6.82
C ARG A 73 15.72 -22.81 5.36
N VAL A 74 15.13 -23.99 5.15
CA VAL A 74 14.65 -24.43 3.83
C VAL A 74 13.19 -24.02 3.59
N TRP A 75 13.02 -23.11 2.62
CA TRP A 75 11.74 -22.55 2.17
C TRP A 75 11.29 -23.16 0.83
N GLN A 76 9.98 -23.40 0.69
CA GLN A 76 9.31 -23.73 -0.57
C GLN A 76 8.67 -22.44 -1.13
N VAL A 77 8.88 -22.15 -2.42
CA VAL A 77 8.45 -20.88 -3.05
C VAL A 77 7.19 -21.05 -3.91
N ALA A 78 6.83 -22.28 -4.33
CA ALA A 78 5.58 -22.55 -5.04
C ALA A 78 5.08 -24.00 -4.87
N GLN A 79 3.78 -24.19 -5.15
CA GLN A 79 3.21 -25.43 -5.67
C GLN A 79 2.36 -25.05 -6.90
N GLN A 80 2.83 -25.34 -8.12
CA GLN A 80 1.97 -25.35 -9.30
C GLN A 80 2.36 -26.50 -10.23
N PRO A 81 1.46 -27.48 -10.47
CA PRO A 81 1.66 -28.45 -11.53
C PRO A 81 1.38 -27.81 -12.90
N ILE A 82 2.41 -27.69 -13.72
CA ILE A 82 2.33 -27.03 -15.03
C ILE A 82 2.13 -28.08 -16.14
N PRO A 83 1.04 -28.02 -16.94
CA PRO A 83 0.90 -28.83 -18.15
C PRO A 83 1.99 -28.48 -19.17
N VAL A 84 2.58 -29.48 -19.84
CA VAL A 84 3.68 -29.25 -20.79
C VAL A 84 3.13 -29.12 -22.23
N PRO A 85 3.28 -27.96 -22.90
CA PRO A 85 3.10 -27.86 -24.35
C PRO A 85 4.33 -28.42 -25.08
N SER A 86 4.13 -29.09 -26.20
CA SER A 86 5.21 -29.53 -27.08
C SER A 86 5.73 -28.39 -27.95
N LEU A 87 7.02 -28.07 -27.86
CA LEU A 87 7.71 -27.12 -28.76
C LEU A 87 9.07 -27.68 -29.17
N GLU A 88 9.39 -27.57 -30.45
CA GLU A 88 10.73 -27.80 -30.99
C GLU A 88 11.59 -26.51 -30.92
N PRO A 89 12.93 -26.62 -30.88
CA PRO A 89 13.83 -25.47 -30.76
C PRO A 89 14.38 -24.97 -32.11
N ARG A 90 14.81 -23.69 -32.11
CA ARG A 90 15.87 -23.00 -32.90
C ARG A 90 15.52 -21.50 -32.98
N ASP A 91 16.43 -20.52 -33.02
CA ASP A 91 17.87 -20.45 -32.69
C ASP A 91 18.17 -18.98 -32.26
N LEU A 92 19.33 -18.74 -31.63
CA LEU A 92 19.81 -17.42 -31.23
C LEU A 92 20.75 -16.79 -32.30
N ASP A 93 21.39 -15.67 -31.93
CA ASP A 93 22.46 -14.92 -32.64
C ASP A 93 21.96 -13.78 -33.59
N ALA A 94 22.55 -12.57 -33.63
CA ALA A 94 23.80 -12.06 -33.02
C ALA A 94 23.83 -10.51 -32.82
N LEU A 95 24.75 -10.03 -31.95
CA LEU A 95 25.77 -8.96 -32.14
C LEU A 95 25.46 -7.66 -32.96
N THR A 96 26.00 -6.44 -32.72
CA THR A 96 26.67 -5.66 -31.64
C THR A 96 27.00 -4.25 -32.20
N ASN A 97 27.50 -3.29 -31.37
CA ASN A 97 28.37 -2.13 -31.72
C ASN A 97 27.68 -0.87 -32.35
N HIS A 98 28.14 0.38 -32.18
CA HIS A 98 29.38 0.96 -31.58
C HIS A 98 29.27 2.48 -31.22
N HIS A 99 30.10 2.95 -30.27
CA HIS A 99 30.81 4.28 -30.12
C HIS A 99 30.04 5.64 -30.07
N GLN A 100 30.24 6.49 -29.02
CA GLN A 100 31.25 7.59 -28.82
C GLN A 100 31.11 8.79 -29.78
N ASP A 101 31.35 10.08 -29.47
CA ASP A 101 31.73 10.89 -28.29
C ASP A 101 31.32 12.38 -28.58
N GLY A 102 31.42 13.44 -27.75
CA GLY A 102 31.94 13.64 -26.38
C GLY A 102 32.44 15.11 -26.18
N THR A 103 32.41 15.66 -24.94
CA THR A 103 32.89 17.04 -24.53
C THR A 103 32.07 18.24 -25.04
N GLY A 104 32.01 19.43 -24.43
CA GLY A 104 32.80 20.08 -23.36
C GLY A 104 32.23 21.50 -22.99
N PRO A 105 32.91 22.31 -22.15
CA PRO A 105 32.25 23.08 -21.08
C PRO A 105 32.27 24.62 -21.21
N LEU A 106 31.72 25.33 -20.21
CA LEU A 106 32.05 26.67 -19.64
C LEU A 106 30.85 27.13 -18.75
N VAL A 107 30.89 27.88 -17.64
CA VAL A 107 31.76 28.18 -16.48
C VAL A 107 31.22 29.48 -15.84
N ALA A 108 31.14 29.55 -14.48
CA ALA A 108 31.03 30.77 -13.64
C ALA A 108 29.75 31.66 -13.72
N GLU A 109 29.32 32.42 -12.70
CA GLU A 109 29.66 32.53 -11.25
C GLU A 109 28.57 33.34 -10.52
N ASP A 110 28.39 33.10 -9.20
CA ASP A 110 27.90 34.02 -8.14
C ASP A 110 26.48 34.67 -8.29
N TRP A 111 25.77 35.15 -7.26
CA TRP A 111 26.16 35.87 -6.03
C TRP A 111 25.46 35.36 -4.76
N ALA A 112 26.03 35.68 -3.60
CA ALA A 112 25.60 35.22 -2.27
C ALA A 112 25.07 36.34 -1.35
N ALA A 113 24.25 35.93 -0.36
CA ALA A 113 24.04 36.55 0.96
C ALA A 113 23.45 38.01 0.99
N ASP A 114 22.95 38.58 2.09
CA ASP A 114 22.91 38.17 3.52
C ASP A 114 21.66 38.80 4.24
N PRO A 115 21.49 38.90 5.59
CA PRO A 115 20.33 38.25 6.25
C PRO A 115 19.60 39.17 7.27
N ASP A 116 19.16 38.58 8.41
CA ASP A 116 18.86 39.22 9.71
C ASP A 116 17.46 39.90 9.84
N LEU A 117 16.70 39.90 10.96
CA LEU A 117 17.02 39.78 12.40
C LEU A 117 15.91 39.09 13.25
N THR A 118 16.35 38.24 14.19
CA THR A 118 15.94 37.99 15.60
C THR A 118 14.51 38.19 16.20
N ASP A 119 14.17 37.21 17.06
CA ASP A 119 13.19 37.11 18.20
C ASP A 119 13.39 38.21 19.32
N PRO A 120 12.66 38.31 20.48
CA PRO A 120 11.75 37.36 21.15
C PRO A 120 10.46 37.94 21.86
N ALA A 121 9.77 37.10 22.66
CA ALA A 121 8.54 37.38 23.44
C ALA A 121 8.79 37.41 24.99
N PRO A 122 7.82 37.24 25.92
CA PRO A 122 6.45 37.80 26.12
C PRO A 122 6.13 38.28 27.60
N THR A 123 5.09 39.11 27.85
CA THR A 123 4.43 39.23 29.20
C THR A 123 2.93 39.64 29.21
N SER A 124 2.08 38.77 29.79
CA SER A 124 0.83 38.94 30.59
C SER A 124 -0.30 40.01 30.35
N MET A 125 -1.53 39.50 30.16
CA MET A 125 -2.87 40.01 30.62
C MET A 125 -3.48 41.31 29.98
N PRO A 126 -4.83 41.59 30.06
CA PRO A 126 -5.98 40.82 30.59
C PRO A 126 -7.20 40.66 29.61
N LYS A 127 -8.26 39.97 30.09
CA LYS A 127 -9.50 39.61 29.36
C LYS A 127 -10.44 40.80 29.03
N ARG A 128 -10.15 41.64 28.03
CA ARG A 128 -11.21 42.46 27.37
C ARG A 128 -11.01 42.82 25.89
N LYS A 129 -10.00 42.28 25.20
CA LYS A 129 -9.78 42.44 23.74
C LYS A 129 -10.17 41.22 22.87
N ARG A 130 -11.03 40.33 23.39
CA ARG A 130 -11.39 39.05 22.70
C ARG A 130 -12.29 39.20 21.47
N GLN A 131 -12.77 40.40 21.13
CA GLN A 131 -13.63 40.66 19.95
C GLN A 131 -13.04 41.63 18.92
N GLN A 132 -11.81 42.17 19.12
CA GLN A 132 -11.16 43.04 18.12
C GLN A 132 -9.84 42.48 17.55
N GLN A 133 -9.32 41.35 18.07
CA GLN A 133 -8.21 40.61 17.42
C GLN A 133 -8.68 39.50 16.47
N GLN A 134 -9.98 39.17 16.43
CA GLN A 134 -10.56 38.28 15.41
C GLN A 134 -10.79 38.96 14.04
N GLN A 135 -10.50 40.25 13.90
CA GLN A 135 -10.72 41.02 12.65
C GLN A 135 -9.42 41.54 11.99
N HIS A 136 -8.25 41.04 12.38
CA HIS A 136 -6.96 41.41 11.75
C HIS A 136 -6.07 40.24 11.30
N PHE A 137 -6.57 39.00 11.41
CA PHE A 137 -5.95 37.81 10.78
C PHE A 137 -6.86 37.14 9.73
N GLY A 138 -7.96 37.80 9.32
CA GLY A 138 -8.92 37.31 8.33
C GLY A 138 -9.32 38.39 7.33
N LYS A 139 -8.34 39.12 6.78
CA LYS A 139 -8.55 40.18 5.76
C LYS A 139 -7.45 40.24 4.69
N ARG A 140 -6.90 39.07 4.32
CA ARG A 140 -6.03 38.93 3.13
C ARG A 140 -6.31 37.70 2.25
N GLU A 141 -7.36 36.94 2.53
CA GLU A 141 -7.71 35.72 1.77
C GLU A 141 -9.12 35.75 1.14
N ASP A 142 -9.99 36.70 1.51
CA ASP A 142 -11.38 36.75 1.02
C ASP A 142 -11.58 37.52 -0.31
N ASP A 143 -10.58 38.26 -0.80
CA ASP A 143 -10.66 39.01 -2.08
C ASP A 143 -10.18 38.20 -3.30
N ALA A 144 -9.99 36.87 -3.16
CA ALA A 144 -9.55 35.99 -4.25
C ALA A 144 -10.68 35.55 -5.22
N SER A 145 -11.91 36.05 -5.04
CA SER A 145 -13.06 35.70 -5.88
C SER A 145 -13.35 36.70 -7.00
N THR A 146 -12.34 37.22 -7.72
CA THR A 146 -12.49 37.87 -9.06
C THR A 146 -11.14 38.14 -9.76
N SER A 147 -10.32 37.12 -10.02
CA SER A 147 -9.42 37.17 -11.21
C SER A 147 -8.93 35.78 -11.62
N ALA A 148 -9.05 35.48 -12.92
CA ALA A 148 -8.40 34.32 -13.52
C ALA A 148 -6.96 34.68 -13.88
N SER A 149 -6.05 34.65 -12.91
CA SER A 149 -4.60 34.74 -13.14
C SER A 149 -3.96 33.35 -13.17
N SER A 150 -3.04 33.15 -14.12
CA SER A 150 -2.35 31.87 -14.33
C SER A 150 -1.22 31.67 -13.33
N ASN A 151 -1.50 30.94 -12.24
CA ASN A 151 -0.48 30.59 -11.25
C ASN A 151 0.48 29.50 -11.79
N THR A 152 1.53 29.96 -12.46
CA THR A 152 2.62 29.18 -13.07
C THR A 152 3.76 28.91 -12.08
N GLY A 153 3.42 28.65 -10.82
CA GLY A 153 4.38 28.40 -9.75
C GLY A 153 5.13 27.06 -9.88
N PRO A 154 6.27 26.90 -9.20
CA PRO A 154 7.03 25.65 -9.19
C PRO A 154 6.20 24.49 -8.62
N TYR A 155 6.55 23.26 -8.99
CA TYR A 155 5.89 22.04 -8.52
C TYR A 155 5.98 21.91 -6.98
N VAL A 156 4.86 22.16 -6.28
CA VAL A 156 4.84 22.40 -4.82
C VAL A 156 5.32 21.21 -4.00
N GLN A 157 5.15 19.99 -4.51
CA GLN A 157 5.61 18.76 -3.88
C GLN A 157 7.14 18.76 -3.76
N HIS A 158 7.88 19.28 -4.76
CA HIS A 158 9.34 19.40 -4.70
C HIS A 158 9.81 20.54 -3.79
N VAL A 159 9.07 21.65 -3.76
CA VAL A 159 9.38 22.79 -2.87
C VAL A 159 9.21 22.39 -1.41
N THR A 160 8.09 21.72 -1.07
CA THR A 160 7.75 21.38 0.33
C THR A 160 8.46 20.14 0.88
N THR A 161 9.35 19.53 0.10
CA THR A 161 10.19 18.38 0.47
C THR A 161 11.68 18.62 0.21
N GLY A 162 12.09 19.84 -0.13
CA GLY A 162 13.49 20.19 -0.39
C GLY A 162 14.09 19.65 -1.70
N VAL A 163 13.35 18.86 -2.49
CA VAL A 163 13.82 18.34 -3.79
C VAL A 163 14.16 19.49 -4.75
N SER A 164 13.37 20.57 -4.77
CA SER A 164 13.70 21.77 -5.57
C SER A 164 15.04 22.39 -5.17
N GLN A 165 15.36 22.41 -3.87
CA GLN A 165 16.62 22.96 -3.37
C GLN A 165 17.81 22.04 -3.72
N MET A 166 17.62 20.71 -3.62
CA MET A 166 18.62 19.73 -4.06
C MET A 166 18.95 19.86 -5.56
N HIS A 167 17.92 20.00 -6.40
CA HIS A 167 18.09 20.24 -7.83
C HIS A 167 18.82 21.56 -8.12
N GLN A 168 18.51 22.63 -7.37
CA GLN A 168 19.17 23.94 -7.50
C GLN A 168 20.67 23.90 -7.17
N VAL A 169 21.08 23.08 -6.19
CA VAL A 169 22.51 22.87 -5.86
C VAL A 169 23.17 21.76 -6.71
N GLY A 170 22.49 21.27 -7.75
CA GLY A 170 23.03 20.36 -8.74
C GLY A 170 23.03 18.87 -8.37
N PHE A 171 22.30 18.46 -7.33
CA PHE A 171 22.06 17.03 -7.04
C PHE A 171 20.73 16.61 -7.68
N ARG A 172 20.78 15.63 -8.59
CA ARG A 172 19.67 15.20 -9.46
C ARG A 172 19.58 13.68 -9.63
N GLY A 173 20.31 12.91 -8.81
CA GLY A 173 20.36 11.45 -8.82
C GLY A 173 21.51 10.88 -9.66
N LYS A 174 22.45 11.73 -10.10
CA LYS A 174 23.48 11.35 -11.06
C LYS A 174 24.45 10.31 -10.48
N GLY A 175 24.71 9.25 -11.24
CA GLY A 175 25.57 8.15 -10.77
C GLY A 175 24.95 7.32 -9.64
N VAL A 176 23.62 7.30 -9.57
CA VAL A 176 22.84 6.39 -8.73
C VAL A 176 22.05 5.45 -9.63
N HIS A 177 22.14 4.15 -9.39
CA HIS A 177 21.41 3.12 -10.13
C HIS A 177 20.16 2.70 -9.35
N ILE A 178 18.99 2.82 -9.98
CA ILE A 178 17.67 2.55 -9.40
C ILE A 178 16.99 1.44 -10.20
N ALA A 179 16.63 0.34 -9.53
CA ALA A 179 15.71 -0.63 -10.09
C ALA A 179 14.27 -0.33 -9.67
N LEU A 180 13.37 -0.21 -10.64
CA LEU A 180 11.96 0.10 -10.46
C LEU A 180 11.12 -1.12 -10.84
N ILE A 181 10.38 -1.67 -9.88
CA ILE A 181 9.55 -2.86 -10.04
C ILE A 181 8.07 -2.47 -10.03
N ASP A 182 7.32 -2.80 -11.08
CA ASP A 182 5.91 -2.40 -11.21
C ASP A 182 5.08 -3.30 -12.17
N ASP A 183 3.83 -2.91 -12.44
CA ASP A 183 2.89 -3.59 -13.34
C ASP A 183 3.28 -3.52 -14.83
N GLY A 184 4.12 -2.57 -15.21
CA GLY A 184 4.57 -2.36 -16.58
C GLY A 184 5.05 -0.94 -16.79
N PHE A 185 5.68 -0.68 -17.93
CA PHE A 185 6.25 0.61 -18.27
C PHE A 185 6.14 0.84 -19.77
N GLU A 186 5.73 2.04 -20.18
CA GLU A 186 5.83 2.50 -21.57
C GLU A 186 6.75 3.71 -21.68
N PRO A 187 8.08 3.56 -21.51
CA PRO A 187 8.99 4.72 -21.56
C PRO A 187 9.25 5.21 -23.00
N VAL A 188 9.22 4.31 -23.99
CA VAL A 188 9.79 4.57 -25.32
C VAL A 188 8.93 5.56 -26.11
N GLY A 189 9.48 6.75 -26.33
CA GLY A 189 8.86 7.83 -27.11
C GLY A 189 7.69 8.51 -26.41
N LEU A 190 7.59 8.40 -25.08
CA LEU A 190 6.97 9.47 -24.29
C LEU A 190 8.03 10.57 -24.12
N SER A 191 7.73 11.76 -24.61
CA SER A 191 8.56 12.96 -24.49
C SER A 191 9.01 13.27 -23.05
N ALA A 192 8.14 13.00 -22.07
CA ALA A 192 8.39 13.10 -20.63
C ALA A 192 9.53 12.20 -20.10
N PHE A 193 10.03 11.27 -20.90
CA PHE A 193 11.18 10.40 -20.58
C PHE A 193 12.33 10.52 -21.60
N SER A 194 12.35 11.59 -22.40
CA SER A 194 13.35 11.75 -23.48
C SER A 194 14.80 11.86 -22.98
N LYS A 195 15.02 12.23 -21.71
CA LYS A 195 16.33 12.24 -21.03
C LYS A 195 16.56 11.11 -20.02
N THR A 196 15.50 10.37 -19.66
CA THR A 196 15.54 9.37 -18.59
C THR A 196 16.45 8.21 -18.97
N GLN A 197 17.50 7.97 -18.18
CA GLN A 197 18.56 7.01 -18.51
C GLN A 197 18.13 5.56 -18.20
N ILE A 198 17.38 4.93 -19.11
CA ILE A 198 16.94 3.53 -18.93
C ILE A 198 18.04 2.60 -19.44
N VAL A 199 18.79 2.01 -18.51
CA VAL A 199 19.95 1.15 -18.79
C VAL A 199 19.58 -0.33 -18.96
N HIS A 200 18.42 -0.75 -18.46
CA HIS A 200 17.94 -2.13 -18.61
C HIS A 200 16.42 -2.26 -18.47
N THR A 201 15.83 -3.24 -19.16
CA THR A 201 14.41 -3.62 -19.01
C THR A 201 14.26 -5.15 -18.91
N HIS A 202 13.39 -5.62 -18.04
CA HIS A 202 13.12 -7.05 -17.87
C HIS A 202 11.70 -7.32 -17.43
N ASN A 203 11.05 -8.36 -17.95
CA ASN A 203 9.75 -8.83 -17.50
C ASN A 203 9.88 -10.25 -16.94
N VAL A 204 9.59 -10.41 -15.63
CA VAL A 204 9.75 -11.72 -14.96
C VAL A 204 8.65 -12.72 -15.33
N ALA A 205 7.54 -12.26 -15.92
CA ALA A 205 6.42 -13.10 -16.30
C ALA A 205 6.73 -14.04 -17.47
N ASP A 206 7.48 -13.54 -18.45
CA ASP A 206 7.86 -14.24 -19.69
C ASP A 206 9.38 -14.32 -19.93
N ASN A 207 10.18 -13.77 -19.00
CA ASN A 207 11.64 -13.70 -19.06
C ASN A 207 12.17 -12.89 -20.26
N SER A 208 11.42 -11.90 -20.73
CA SER A 208 11.79 -11.03 -21.86
C SER A 208 12.35 -9.68 -21.43
N ALA A 209 12.72 -8.84 -22.41
CA ALA A 209 12.99 -7.41 -22.20
C ALA A 209 11.73 -6.53 -22.35
N ASN A 210 10.58 -7.12 -22.72
CA ASN A 210 9.35 -6.40 -23.00
C ASN A 210 8.60 -6.07 -21.70
N VAL A 211 8.85 -4.87 -21.19
CA VAL A 211 8.19 -4.33 -20.00
C VAL A 211 6.89 -3.57 -20.28
N ALA A 212 6.39 -3.59 -21.52
CA ALA A 212 5.16 -2.89 -21.87
C ALA A 212 3.96 -3.37 -21.02
N HIS A 213 3.07 -2.43 -20.68
CA HIS A 213 1.79 -2.74 -20.06
C HIS A 213 1.02 -3.79 -20.87
N VAL A 214 0.38 -4.73 -20.19
CA VAL A 214 -0.57 -5.63 -20.86
C VAL A 214 -1.69 -4.78 -21.45
N PRO A 215 -2.07 -4.98 -22.73
CA PRO A 215 -3.09 -4.16 -23.38
C PRO A 215 -4.40 -4.15 -22.60
N GLY A 216 -4.74 -2.99 -22.05
CA GLY A 216 -5.96 -2.78 -21.28
C GLY A 216 -5.84 -2.81 -19.76
N THR A 217 -4.64 -3.01 -19.19
CA THR A 217 -4.51 -3.25 -17.74
C THR A 217 -3.70 -2.21 -16.98
N GLY A 218 -2.88 -1.39 -17.64
CA GLY A 218 -1.78 -0.71 -16.96
C GLY A 218 -1.45 0.71 -17.43
N SER A 219 -1.27 1.59 -16.45
CA SER A 219 -0.57 2.87 -16.58
C SER A 219 0.31 3.19 -15.36
N HIS A 220 0.28 2.32 -14.34
CA HIS A 220 0.74 2.62 -13.00
C HIS A 220 2.26 2.72 -12.94
N GLY A 221 3.01 1.73 -13.42
CA GLY A 221 4.47 1.82 -13.47
C GLY A 221 5.02 2.94 -14.37
N THR A 222 4.30 3.33 -15.43
CA THR A 222 4.64 4.54 -16.22
C THR A 222 4.46 5.82 -15.37
N CYS A 223 3.38 5.89 -14.59
CA CYS A 223 3.12 7.00 -13.68
C CYS A 223 4.17 7.06 -12.55
N VAL A 224 4.52 5.92 -11.96
CA VAL A 224 5.57 5.75 -10.93
C VAL A 224 6.95 6.14 -11.47
N LEU A 225 7.32 5.72 -12.68
CA LEU A 225 8.54 6.17 -13.37
C LEU A 225 8.52 7.69 -13.60
N GLY A 226 7.34 8.25 -13.87
CA GLY A 226 7.11 9.69 -13.96
C GLY A 226 7.56 10.45 -12.72
N VAL A 227 7.09 10.01 -11.54
CA VAL A 227 7.38 10.64 -10.24
C VAL A 227 8.88 10.65 -9.92
N ILE A 228 9.62 9.58 -10.24
CA ILE A 228 11.04 9.49 -9.90
C ILE A 228 11.97 10.01 -11.00
N GLY A 229 11.68 9.75 -12.28
CA GLY A 229 12.67 9.85 -13.36
C GLY A 229 12.28 10.68 -14.58
N SER A 230 11.11 11.34 -14.60
CA SER A 230 10.70 12.15 -15.76
C SER A 230 11.67 13.31 -16.02
N ASP A 231 12.21 13.41 -17.23
CA ASP A 231 13.02 14.55 -17.69
C ASP A 231 12.95 14.69 -19.22
N SER A 232 12.98 15.94 -19.72
CA SER A 232 12.77 16.28 -21.13
C SER A 232 13.53 17.55 -21.55
N ASP A 233 13.72 17.73 -22.86
CA ASP A 233 14.19 19.00 -23.45
C ASP A 233 13.05 19.96 -23.82
N HIS A 234 11.82 19.46 -23.83
CA HIS A 234 10.66 20.20 -24.32
C HIS A 234 9.88 20.83 -23.17
N LYS A 235 9.90 22.17 -23.07
CA LYS A 235 9.19 22.90 -22.01
C LYS A 235 7.68 22.60 -21.94
N HIS A 236 7.06 22.32 -23.08
CA HIS A 236 5.63 21.96 -23.17
C HIS A 236 5.32 20.56 -22.58
N ASP A 237 6.33 19.70 -22.44
CA ASP A 237 6.23 18.40 -21.75
C ASP A 237 6.50 18.50 -20.24
N HIS A 238 6.70 19.71 -19.70
CA HIS A 238 6.86 19.97 -18.27
C HIS A 238 5.74 20.87 -17.73
N PRO A 239 4.49 20.38 -17.63
CA PRO A 239 3.43 21.13 -16.95
C PRO A 239 3.90 21.55 -15.54
N PHE A 240 3.81 22.85 -15.24
CA PHE A 240 4.33 23.46 -13.99
C PHE A 240 5.83 23.27 -13.72
N GLY A 241 6.63 22.99 -14.76
CA GLY A 241 8.04 22.64 -14.60
C GLY A 241 8.26 21.28 -13.91
N PHE A 242 7.27 20.38 -13.98
CA PHE A 242 7.37 19.04 -13.38
C PHE A 242 8.52 18.25 -14.01
N VAL A 243 9.44 17.81 -13.14
CA VAL A 243 10.54 16.89 -13.42
C VAL A 243 10.46 15.84 -12.31
N GLY A 244 10.93 14.61 -12.55
CA GLY A 244 11.00 13.57 -11.52
C GLY A 244 11.92 13.96 -10.36
N VAL A 245 11.88 13.22 -9.25
CA VAL A 245 12.71 13.52 -8.07
C VAL A 245 14.21 13.28 -8.31
N ALA A 246 14.58 12.24 -9.06
CA ALA A 246 15.95 11.85 -9.39
C ALA A 246 16.13 11.66 -10.93
N PRO A 247 15.97 12.73 -11.73
CA PRO A 247 15.88 12.65 -13.19
C PRO A 247 17.16 12.17 -13.89
N GLU A 248 18.33 12.33 -13.26
CA GLU A 248 19.64 11.96 -13.82
C GLU A 248 20.15 10.59 -13.30
N ALA A 249 19.29 9.84 -12.60
CA ALA A 249 19.59 8.47 -12.18
C ALA A 249 19.51 7.47 -13.35
N GLU A 250 20.22 6.35 -13.22
CA GLU A 250 20.15 5.22 -14.14
C GLU A 250 19.04 4.26 -13.73
N TYR A 251 18.17 3.85 -14.65
CA TYR A 251 16.97 3.07 -14.38
C TYR A 251 17.03 1.67 -14.97
N THR A 252 16.77 0.67 -14.12
CA THR A 252 16.40 -0.69 -14.53
C THR A 252 14.92 -0.92 -14.28
N LEU A 253 14.14 -1.17 -15.33
CA LEU A 253 12.70 -1.37 -15.24
C LEU A 253 12.38 -2.86 -15.19
N VAL A 254 11.60 -3.30 -14.18
CA VAL A 254 11.26 -4.70 -13.96
C VAL A 254 9.74 -4.87 -13.89
N ALA A 255 9.14 -5.45 -14.92
CA ALA A 255 7.70 -5.70 -14.99
C ALA A 255 7.33 -7.07 -14.37
N VAL A 256 6.17 -7.14 -13.72
CA VAL A 256 5.67 -8.34 -13.02
C VAL A 256 4.44 -8.98 -13.71
N THR A 257 3.87 -8.37 -14.75
CA THR A 257 2.55 -8.75 -15.30
C THR A 257 2.55 -9.90 -16.31
N ARG A 258 1.56 -10.79 -16.16
CA ARG A 258 1.10 -11.75 -17.20
C ARG A 258 -0.17 -11.24 -17.87
N ALA A 259 -0.46 -11.75 -19.06
CA ALA A 259 -1.68 -11.46 -19.82
C ALA A 259 -3.01 -11.83 -19.13
N ASN A 260 -2.98 -12.62 -18.05
CA ASN A 260 -4.17 -13.17 -17.37
C ASN A 260 -4.21 -12.79 -15.86
N GLU A 261 -3.94 -11.53 -15.55
CA GLU A 261 -4.24 -10.81 -14.29
C GLU A 261 -4.26 -11.60 -12.96
N GLN A 262 -3.14 -11.56 -12.25
CA GLN A 262 -3.07 -11.47 -10.79
C GLN A 262 -1.66 -11.00 -10.41
N PHE A 263 -1.48 -10.27 -9.31
CA PHE A 263 -0.16 -10.07 -8.72
C PHE A 263 0.14 -11.24 -7.78
N TRP A 264 1.06 -12.13 -8.17
CA TRP A 264 1.45 -13.28 -7.37
C TRP A 264 2.76 -13.01 -6.61
N GLU A 265 2.84 -13.50 -5.35
CA GLU A 265 3.96 -13.20 -4.44
C GLU A 265 5.30 -13.76 -4.94
N ASP A 266 5.29 -14.91 -5.63
CA ASP A 266 6.48 -15.48 -6.26
C ASP A 266 7.00 -14.61 -7.42
N GLY A 267 6.15 -13.79 -8.06
CA GLY A 267 6.53 -12.86 -9.13
C GLY A 267 7.16 -11.58 -8.59
N MET A 268 6.59 -11.01 -7.52
CA MET A 268 7.23 -9.92 -6.78
C MET A 268 8.56 -10.38 -6.17
N THR A 269 8.62 -11.61 -5.65
CA THR A 269 9.85 -12.21 -5.12
C THR A 269 10.90 -12.38 -6.22
N GLN A 270 10.53 -12.93 -7.38
CA GLN A 270 11.42 -13.07 -8.53
C GLN A 270 11.91 -11.71 -9.03
N ALA A 271 11.04 -10.70 -9.10
CA ALA A 271 11.41 -9.34 -9.50
C ALA A 271 12.37 -8.66 -8.51
N LEU A 272 12.16 -8.82 -7.20
CA LEU A 272 13.07 -8.33 -6.16
C LEU A 272 14.45 -8.99 -6.24
N LEU A 273 14.50 -10.31 -6.38
CA LEU A 273 15.76 -11.06 -6.51
C LEU A 273 16.49 -10.73 -7.82
N TYR A 274 15.74 -10.60 -8.93
CA TYR A 274 16.28 -10.17 -10.22
C TYR A 274 16.88 -8.76 -10.10
N ALA A 275 16.12 -7.79 -9.59
CA ALA A 275 16.57 -6.42 -9.38
C ALA A 275 17.83 -6.38 -8.51
N ALA A 276 17.85 -7.07 -7.37
CA ALA A 276 19.01 -7.15 -6.49
C ALA A 276 20.24 -7.79 -7.17
N SER A 277 20.06 -8.76 -8.07
CA SER A 277 21.18 -9.36 -8.83
C SER A 277 21.87 -8.36 -9.78
N ARG A 278 21.18 -7.28 -10.19
CA ARG A 278 21.76 -6.19 -10.98
C ARG A 278 22.58 -5.21 -10.13
N LYS A 279 22.57 -5.38 -8.79
CA LYS A 279 23.27 -4.55 -7.79
C LYS A 279 22.99 -3.04 -7.88
N PRO A 280 21.72 -2.61 -8.02
CA PRO A 280 21.37 -1.20 -7.93
C PRO A 280 21.66 -0.65 -6.53
N ASP A 281 21.78 0.66 -6.44
CA ASP A 281 21.84 1.37 -5.16
C ASP A 281 20.48 1.38 -4.46
N ILE A 282 19.42 1.39 -5.26
CA ILE A 282 18.03 1.52 -4.80
C ILE A 282 17.14 0.52 -5.53
N ILE A 283 16.24 -0.14 -4.79
CA ILE A 283 15.05 -0.81 -5.33
C ILE A 283 13.81 -0.07 -4.84
N SER A 284 12.97 0.35 -5.79
CA SER A 284 11.64 0.88 -5.51
C SER A 284 10.62 -0.06 -6.13
N MET A 285 9.67 -0.57 -5.33
CA MET A 285 8.58 -1.41 -5.82
C MET A 285 7.26 -0.87 -5.32
N SER A 286 6.44 -0.32 -6.22
CA SER A 286 5.14 0.27 -5.89
C SER A 286 4.00 -0.76 -5.92
N LEU A 287 4.32 -2.02 -5.58
CA LEU A 287 3.40 -3.14 -5.53
C LEU A 287 3.35 -3.71 -4.10
N SER A 288 2.19 -4.27 -3.72
CA SER A 288 2.00 -4.92 -2.43
C SER A 288 1.03 -6.09 -2.51
N THR A 289 1.19 -7.11 -1.67
CA THR A 289 0.33 -8.31 -1.65
C THR A 289 -0.77 -8.20 -0.58
N VAL A 290 -0.68 -8.96 0.50
CA VAL A 290 -1.63 -8.99 1.62
C VAL A 290 -0.98 -8.44 2.89
N ILE A 291 -1.78 -8.20 3.92
CA ILE A 291 -1.29 -7.86 5.26
C ILE A 291 -0.57 -9.06 5.88
N THR A 292 0.64 -8.87 6.41
CA THR A 292 1.55 -9.95 6.87
C THR A 292 2.37 -9.55 8.11
N TYR A 293 2.97 -10.54 8.79
CA TYR A 293 4.05 -10.30 9.76
C TYR A 293 5.42 -10.15 9.06
N PRO A 294 6.43 -9.53 9.71
CA PRO A 294 7.73 -9.28 9.07
C PRO A 294 8.51 -10.55 8.66
N GLU A 295 8.28 -11.70 9.31
CA GLU A 295 8.92 -12.97 8.93
C GLU A 295 8.29 -13.68 7.71
N HIS A 296 7.28 -13.08 7.08
CA HIS A 296 6.72 -13.60 5.83
C HIS A 296 7.80 -13.57 4.72
N PRO A 297 7.81 -14.50 3.75
CA PRO A 297 8.89 -14.59 2.78
C PRO A 297 9.21 -13.28 2.05
N LEU A 298 8.20 -12.57 1.51
CA LEU A 298 8.41 -11.32 0.77
C LEU A 298 9.07 -10.18 1.60
N PRO A 299 8.55 -9.77 2.78
CA PRO A 299 9.22 -8.76 3.62
C PRO A 299 10.59 -9.22 4.17
N TYR A 300 10.74 -10.50 4.52
CA TYR A 300 12.02 -11.04 5.00
C TYR A 300 13.10 -11.02 3.90
N ILE A 301 12.77 -11.41 2.67
CA ILE A 301 13.69 -11.30 1.52
C ILE A 301 14.08 -9.84 1.28
N ALA A 302 13.13 -8.91 1.35
CA ALA A 302 13.42 -7.49 1.18
C ALA A 302 14.30 -6.91 2.30
N GLN A 303 14.13 -7.38 3.56
CA GLN A 303 15.06 -7.07 4.65
C GLN A 303 16.48 -7.55 4.30
N LYS A 304 16.65 -8.77 3.80
CA LYS A 304 17.96 -9.31 3.41
C LYS A 304 18.60 -8.57 2.24
N ILE A 305 17.79 -8.11 1.28
CA ILE A 305 18.26 -7.22 0.20
C ILE A 305 18.80 -5.90 0.79
N GLN A 306 18.10 -5.29 1.76
CA GLN A 306 18.60 -4.06 2.37
C GLN A 306 19.84 -4.25 3.25
N GLU A 307 19.89 -5.34 4.03
CA GLU A 307 21.08 -5.74 4.79
C GLU A 307 22.30 -6.01 3.87
N SER A 308 22.09 -6.35 2.59
CA SER A 308 23.16 -6.56 1.60
C SER A 308 23.76 -5.29 0.99
N GLY A 309 23.20 -4.11 1.27
CA GLY A 309 23.73 -2.81 0.80
C GLY A 309 22.87 -2.06 -0.23
N ILE A 310 21.64 -2.50 -0.50
CA ILE A 310 20.71 -1.87 -1.46
C ILE A 310 19.57 -1.17 -0.70
N PHE A 311 19.30 0.13 -0.91
CA PHE A 311 18.17 0.78 -0.23
C PHE A 311 16.83 0.34 -0.84
N VAL A 312 15.86 -0.06 -0.01
CA VAL A 312 14.58 -0.61 -0.51
C VAL A 312 13.38 0.18 -0.01
N SER A 313 12.51 0.59 -0.93
CA SER A 313 11.32 1.43 -0.67
C SER A 313 10.03 0.77 -1.15
N PHE A 314 9.00 0.76 -0.29
CA PHE A 314 7.72 0.10 -0.53
C PHE A 314 6.49 0.89 -0.04
N PRO A 315 5.32 0.71 -0.67
CA PRO A 315 4.07 1.36 -0.26
C PRO A 315 3.47 0.71 0.98
N ALA A 316 3.07 1.51 1.96
CA ALA A 316 2.29 1.04 3.11
C ALA A 316 0.90 0.51 2.70
N GLY A 317 0.37 0.98 1.57
CA GLY A 317 -0.92 0.62 0.97
C GLY A 317 -2.05 1.64 1.23
N ASN A 318 -3.21 1.41 0.62
CA ASN A 318 -4.26 2.43 0.40
C ASN A 318 -5.67 2.03 0.93
N GLN A 319 -5.78 1.30 2.05
CA GLN A 319 -7.05 0.76 2.56
C GLN A 319 -7.52 1.38 3.89
N ALA A 320 -6.88 2.47 4.35
CA ALA A 320 -7.09 3.00 5.71
C ALA A 320 -8.51 3.50 6.02
N GLU A 321 -9.32 3.79 5.00
CA GLU A 321 -10.71 4.19 5.17
C GLU A 321 -11.62 3.01 5.53
N LYS A 322 -11.29 1.79 5.07
CA LYS A 322 -12.00 0.56 5.44
C LYS A 322 -11.47 -0.01 6.75
N GLN A 323 -10.14 -0.05 6.88
CA GLN A 323 -9.44 -0.63 8.03
C GLN A 323 -8.16 0.19 8.27
N PRO A 324 -8.16 1.15 9.22
CA PRO A 324 -7.03 2.05 9.40
C PRO A 324 -5.82 1.35 10.01
N LEU A 325 -6.01 0.72 11.18
CA LEU A 325 -4.93 0.14 11.98
C LEU A 325 -4.58 -1.29 11.55
N PHE A 326 -3.32 -1.66 11.75
CA PHE A 326 -2.77 -2.97 11.36
C PHE A 326 -2.97 -3.27 9.87
N ALA A 327 -2.77 -2.25 9.03
CA ALA A 327 -3.17 -2.26 7.64
C ALA A 327 -2.00 -2.41 6.64
N LEU A 328 -0.75 -2.52 7.10
CA LEU A 328 0.39 -2.62 6.20
C LEU A 328 0.40 -3.93 5.41
N HIS A 329 0.65 -3.79 4.10
CA HIS A 329 0.74 -4.92 3.17
C HIS A 329 2.23 -5.29 2.94
N ALA A 330 2.52 -6.56 2.71
CA ALA A 330 3.86 -6.99 2.32
C ALA A 330 4.25 -6.37 0.97
N PRO A 331 5.54 -6.04 0.76
CA PRO A 331 6.68 -6.18 1.68
C PRO A 331 6.89 -5.05 2.71
N ALA A 332 6.07 -3.99 2.72
CA ALA A 332 6.24 -2.84 3.62
C ALA A 332 6.07 -3.18 5.12
N THR A 333 5.72 -4.43 5.45
CA THR A 333 5.70 -5.01 6.80
C THR A 333 7.09 -5.39 7.33
N SER A 334 8.16 -5.28 6.53
CA SER A 334 9.54 -5.48 6.98
C SER A 334 9.98 -4.43 8.01
N ARG A 335 10.79 -4.87 8.99
CA ARG A 335 11.30 -4.05 10.10
C ARG A 335 12.39 -3.06 9.70
N VAL A 336 13.06 -3.31 8.57
CA VAL A 336 14.28 -2.59 8.17
C VAL A 336 14.05 -1.73 6.94
N THR A 337 13.21 -2.14 6.00
CA THR A 337 13.02 -1.42 4.73
C THR A 337 12.24 -0.12 4.89
N SER A 338 12.34 0.79 3.94
CA SER A 338 11.54 2.03 3.94
C SER A 338 10.08 1.72 3.60
N SER A 339 9.21 1.72 4.62
CA SER A 339 7.76 1.62 4.46
C SER A 339 7.15 3.01 4.34
N VAL A 340 6.54 3.32 3.20
CA VAL A 340 6.17 4.68 2.82
C VAL A 340 4.65 4.88 2.81
N GLY A 341 4.17 5.79 3.67
CA GLY A 341 2.80 6.32 3.59
C GLY A 341 2.72 7.58 2.71
N ALA A 342 1.51 8.04 2.42
CA ALA A 342 1.28 9.16 1.52
C ALA A 342 0.83 10.42 2.27
N THR A 343 1.33 11.59 1.86
CA THR A 343 0.69 12.89 2.10
C THR A 343 -0.01 13.37 0.85
N ASP A 344 -1.15 14.04 1.01
CA ASP A 344 -1.78 14.75 -0.11
C ASP A 344 -0.94 15.96 -0.51
N SER A 345 -0.92 16.27 -1.81
CA SER A 345 -0.28 17.48 -2.30
C SER A 345 -0.85 18.74 -1.62
N PRO A 346 -0.02 19.72 -1.21
CA PRO A 346 -0.49 21.03 -0.75
C PRO A 346 -1.36 21.78 -1.77
N SER A 347 -1.19 21.49 -3.07
CA SER A 347 -2.03 22.04 -4.14
C SER A 347 -2.58 20.97 -5.06
N LEU A 348 -3.82 21.16 -5.50
CA LEU A 348 -4.46 20.37 -6.56
C LEU A 348 -4.22 21.06 -7.90
N ILE A 349 -3.83 20.28 -8.91
CA ILE A 349 -3.83 20.74 -10.30
C ILE A 349 -5.27 20.65 -10.79
N SER A 350 -5.90 21.79 -11.03
CA SER A 350 -7.30 21.87 -11.48
C SER A 350 -7.41 22.48 -12.86
N PHE A 351 -8.37 21.98 -13.63
CA PHE A 351 -8.72 22.47 -14.96
C PHE A 351 -9.89 23.45 -14.84
N SER A 352 -10.18 24.26 -15.85
CA SER A 352 -11.30 25.22 -15.78
C SER A 352 -12.11 25.30 -17.07
N PHE A 353 -13.43 25.38 -16.94
CA PHE A 353 -14.37 25.62 -18.04
C PHE A 353 -15.25 26.85 -17.76
N GLY A 354 -15.70 27.53 -18.81
CA GLY A 354 -16.66 28.62 -18.71
C GLY A 354 -18.09 28.08 -18.64
N VAL A 355 -18.92 28.64 -17.77
CA VAL A 355 -20.36 28.43 -17.76
C VAL A 355 -21.01 29.65 -18.41
N GLN A 356 -21.81 29.41 -19.45
CA GLN A 356 -22.40 30.47 -20.25
C GLN A 356 -23.82 30.79 -19.76
N LEU A 357 -23.86 31.56 -18.68
CA LEU A 357 -24.96 32.47 -18.34
C LEU A 357 -24.43 33.92 -18.42
N ASP A 358 -25.31 34.90 -18.28
CA ASP A 358 -25.03 36.32 -18.61
C ASP A 358 -23.88 37.00 -17.83
N ASP A 359 -23.24 36.30 -16.88
CA ASP A 359 -22.10 36.75 -16.08
C ASP A 359 -20.73 36.16 -16.48
N GLY A 360 -20.69 35.09 -17.29
CA GLY A 360 -19.44 34.44 -17.74
C GLY A 360 -18.64 33.69 -16.66
N THR A 361 -19.29 33.20 -15.60
CA THR A 361 -18.63 32.46 -14.50
C THR A 361 -17.76 31.29 -14.98
N THR A 362 -16.63 31.05 -14.32
CA THR A 362 -15.71 29.92 -14.58
C THR A 362 -15.77 28.92 -13.44
N LEU A 363 -15.94 27.63 -13.74
CA LEU A 363 -15.90 26.52 -12.77
C LEU A 363 -14.67 25.64 -12.97
N ARG A 364 -14.26 24.95 -11.90
CA ARG A 364 -13.09 24.06 -11.89
C ARG A 364 -13.49 22.59 -12.02
N TYR A 365 -12.60 21.78 -12.61
CA TYR A 365 -12.85 20.35 -12.80
C TYR A 365 -11.57 19.49 -12.78
N ALA A 366 -11.77 18.18 -12.55
CA ALA A 366 -10.84 17.09 -12.83
C ALA A 366 -11.24 16.41 -14.14
N PRO A 367 -10.37 16.26 -15.16
CA PRO A 367 -10.62 15.31 -16.23
C PRO A 367 -10.54 13.88 -15.67
N GLY A 368 -11.39 13.00 -16.19
CA GLY A 368 -11.45 11.60 -15.75
C GLY A 368 -11.25 10.58 -16.85
N THR A 369 -11.77 10.91 -18.01
CA THR A 369 -11.13 10.56 -19.26
C THR A 369 -10.63 11.86 -19.89
N VAL A 370 -10.10 11.74 -21.09
CA VAL A 370 -9.65 12.87 -21.87
C VAL A 370 -10.84 13.76 -22.20
N LEU A 371 -10.98 14.87 -21.47
CA LEU A 371 -12.02 15.85 -21.68
C LEU A 371 -11.68 16.77 -22.87
N GLN A 372 -11.59 16.19 -24.06
CA GLN A 372 -11.31 16.84 -25.35
C GLN A 372 -12.48 17.68 -25.92
N LEU A 373 -13.39 18.11 -25.05
CA LEU A 373 -14.53 18.94 -25.40
C LEU A 373 -13.99 20.27 -25.96
N GLY A 374 -14.32 20.56 -27.23
CA GLY A 374 -13.86 21.79 -27.89
C GLY A 374 -14.56 23.04 -27.37
N PRO A 375 -14.21 24.24 -27.88
CA PRO A 375 -14.79 25.52 -27.45
C PRO A 375 -16.25 25.71 -27.87
N ASN A 376 -16.84 24.74 -28.57
CA ASN A 376 -18.26 24.70 -28.87
C ASN A 376 -19.09 24.67 -27.57
N PRO A 377 -20.27 25.31 -27.49
CA PRO A 377 -21.12 25.23 -26.30
C PRO A 377 -21.77 23.85 -26.16
N TRP A 378 -21.48 23.17 -25.05
CA TRP A 378 -22.05 21.87 -24.70
C TRP A 378 -23.27 22.05 -23.79
N LYS A 379 -24.37 21.35 -24.08
CA LYS A 379 -25.57 21.38 -23.24
C LYS A 379 -25.40 20.43 -22.04
N ILE A 380 -25.49 20.95 -20.82
CA ILE A 380 -25.65 20.08 -19.65
C ILE A 380 -27.10 19.60 -19.61
N TRP A 381 -27.29 18.29 -19.42
CA TRP A 381 -28.57 17.63 -19.28
C TRP A 381 -28.53 16.59 -18.17
N PHE A 382 -29.69 16.32 -17.59
CA PHE A 382 -29.88 15.29 -16.57
C PHE A 382 -31.34 14.79 -16.60
N PRO A 383 -31.59 13.51 -16.29
CA PRO A 383 -32.94 12.95 -16.31
C PRO A 383 -33.79 13.50 -15.17
N ALA A 384 -35.06 13.81 -15.44
CA ALA A 384 -36.03 14.23 -14.42
C ALA A 384 -36.70 13.03 -13.71
N ASP A 385 -36.68 11.85 -14.35
CA ASP A 385 -37.35 10.64 -13.89
C ASP A 385 -36.36 9.62 -13.30
N ALA A 386 -36.72 9.06 -12.14
CA ALA A 386 -35.87 8.09 -11.44
C ALA A 386 -35.90 6.70 -12.08
N GLU A 387 -36.92 6.37 -12.88
CA GLU A 387 -37.05 5.08 -13.57
C GLU A 387 -36.04 4.89 -14.72
N LEU A 388 -35.41 5.97 -15.20
CA LEU A 388 -34.29 5.93 -16.16
C LEU A 388 -32.94 5.69 -15.49
N LEU A 389 -32.90 5.62 -14.15
CA LEU A 389 -31.68 5.47 -13.36
C LEU A 389 -31.72 4.22 -12.46
N PRO A 390 -30.56 3.66 -12.09
CA PRO A 390 -30.48 2.50 -11.21
C PRO A 390 -30.94 2.81 -9.79
N PRO A 391 -31.40 1.80 -9.02
CA PRO A 391 -31.67 1.97 -7.59
C PRO A 391 -30.44 2.53 -6.85
N GLY A 392 -30.62 3.67 -6.19
CA GLY A 392 -29.55 4.38 -5.46
C GLY A 392 -29.03 5.63 -6.18
N CYS A 393 -29.12 5.71 -7.51
CA CYS A 393 -28.72 6.91 -8.23
C CYS A 393 -29.66 8.09 -7.95
N HIS A 394 -29.11 9.20 -7.47
CA HIS A 394 -29.85 10.42 -7.13
C HIS A 394 -29.49 11.58 -8.07
N VAL A 395 -30.44 12.49 -8.29
CA VAL A 395 -30.28 13.71 -9.09
C VAL A 395 -30.92 14.90 -8.38
N LEU A 396 -30.22 16.04 -8.37
CA LEU A 396 -30.73 17.33 -7.89
C LEU A 396 -30.27 18.46 -8.84
N PRO A 397 -31.14 19.42 -9.24
CA PRO A 397 -32.53 19.65 -8.83
C PRO A 397 -33.55 19.29 -9.94
N LYS A 398 -34.68 18.64 -9.61
CA LYS A 398 -35.67 18.17 -10.62
C LYS A 398 -36.16 19.28 -11.59
N PRO A 399 -36.00 19.14 -12.93
CA PRO A 399 -36.47 20.08 -13.93
C PRO A 399 -37.82 19.64 -14.56
N PRO A 400 -38.50 20.48 -15.35
CA PRO A 400 -39.78 20.13 -15.94
C PRO A 400 -39.65 19.35 -17.26
N LYS A 401 -40.32 18.19 -17.33
CA LYS A 401 -40.63 17.36 -18.51
C LYS A 401 -39.50 16.51 -19.13
N ASN A 402 -39.79 15.22 -19.25
CA ASN A 402 -38.97 14.19 -19.90
C ASN A 402 -38.92 14.37 -21.43
N LEU A 403 -37.91 15.07 -21.93
CA LEU A 403 -37.47 14.97 -23.32
C LEU A 403 -35.95 14.83 -23.36
N LEU A 404 -35.48 13.79 -24.05
CA LEU A 404 -34.07 13.65 -24.45
C LEU A 404 -33.66 14.86 -25.31
N PRO A 405 -32.45 15.41 -25.16
CA PRO A 405 -31.98 16.49 -26.03
C PRO A 405 -31.92 16.06 -27.50
N ASN A 406 -32.31 16.94 -28.40
CA ASN A 406 -32.26 16.68 -29.85
C ASN A 406 -30.81 16.53 -30.37
N ASP A 407 -29.81 17.04 -29.64
CA ASP A 407 -28.39 16.96 -29.98
C ASP A 407 -27.63 16.20 -28.87
N LEU A 408 -27.70 14.88 -28.92
CA LEU A 408 -27.05 13.97 -27.97
C LEU A 408 -25.51 13.99 -28.08
N GLN A 409 -24.97 14.42 -29.23
CA GLN A 409 -23.53 14.45 -29.48
C GLN A 409 -22.84 15.64 -28.81
N ASN A 410 -23.53 16.79 -28.67
CA ASN A 410 -23.06 17.96 -27.91
C ASN A 410 -23.72 18.09 -26.52
N THR A 411 -24.24 16.98 -25.98
CA THR A 411 -24.84 16.93 -24.63
C THR A 411 -23.88 16.29 -23.63
N ILE A 412 -23.87 16.79 -22.39
CA ILE A 412 -23.14 16.24 -21.25
C ILE A 412 -24.15 15.82 -20.17
N LEU A 413 -24.08 14.56 -19.77
CA LEU A 413 -24.92 13.97 -18.74
C LEU A 413 -24.36 14.29 -17.34
N LEU A 414 -25.10 15.02 -16.51
CA LEU A 414 -24.71 15.32 -15.13
C LEU A 414 -25.16 14.20 -14.17
N ILE A 415 -24.23 13.64 -13.38
CA ILE A 415 -24.45 12.45 -12.52
C ILE A 415 -23.87 12.65 -11.11
N ASP A 416 -24.59 12.16 -10.09
CA ASP A 416 -24.08 12.06 -8.71
C ASP A 416 -22.95 11.03 -8.60
N ALA A 417 -21.75 11.52 -8.26
CA ALA A 417 -20.53 10.74 -8.15
C ALA A 417 -20.50 9.83 -6.91
N HIS A 418 -21.26 10.11 -5.86
CA HIS A 418 -21.30 9.25 -4.67
C HIS A 418 -22.08 7.95 -4.93
N HIS A 419 -23.17 8.04 -5.71
CA HIS A 419 -24.13 6.95 -5.85
C HIS A 419 -24.05 6.20 -7.18
N CYS A 420 -23.63 6.84 -8.27
CA CYS A 420 -23.60 6.21 -9.60
C CYS A 420 -22.19 5.80 -10.06
N TRP A 421 -21.14 6.33 -9.44
CA TRP A 421 -19.76 6.10 -9.87
C TRP A 421 -19.33 4.64 -9.82
N ASN A 422 -19.55 3.99 -8.68
CA ASN A 422 -19.12 2.61 -8.43
C ASN A 422 -19.83 1.56 -9.31
N HIS A 423 -20.81 1.99 -10.11
CA HIS A 423 -21.59 1.17 -11.02
C HIS A 423 -21.16 1.43 -12.47
N TRP A 424 -19.90 1.10 -12.79
CA TRP A 424 -19.25 1.36 -14.08
C TRP A 424 -19.97 0.71 -15.28
N GLU A 425 -20.39 -0.56 -15.18
CA GLU A 425 -21.26 -1.20 -16.20
C GLU A 425 -22.56 -0.43 -16.40
N THR A 426 -23.06 0.17 -15.32
CA THR A 426 -24.35 0.84 -15.33
C THR A 426 -24.24 2.24 -15.93
N ASN A 427 -23.14 2.97 -15.68
CA ASN A 427 -22.82 4.20 -16.41
C ASN A 427 -22.64 3.94 -17.92
N LYS A 428 -22.02 2.82 -18.29
CA LYS A 428 -21.91 2.34 -19.69
C LYS A 428 -23.27 1.99 -20.28
N ALA A 429 -24.13 1.28 -19.55
CA ALA A 429 -25.49 0.95 -19.99
C ALA A 429 -26.35 2.21 -20.19
N ILE A 430 -26.31 3.17 -19.26
CA ILE A 430 -27.02 4.45 -19.34
C ILE A 430 -26.55 5.27 -20.55
N THR A 431 -25.23 5.44 -20.74
CA THR A 431 -24.70 6.20 -21.89
C THR A 431 -24.98 5.53 -23.23
N ALA A 432 -24.92 4.19 -23.30
CA ALA A 432 -25.34 3.44 -24.48
C ALA A 432 -26.85 3.55 -24.77
N GLN A 433 -27.69 3.52 -23.74
CA GLN A 433 -29.15 3.63 -23.84
C GLN A 433 -29.61 5.04 -24.24
N LEU A 434 -28.99 6.08 -23.68
CA LEU A 434 -29.35 7.48 -23.92
C LEU A 434 -28.67 8.08 -25.16
N GLY A 435 -27.61 7.45 -25.68
CA GLY A 435 -26.81 7.95 -26.80
C GLY A 435 -25.89 9.14 -26.45
N ILE A 436 -25.88 9.58 -25.19
CA ILE A 436 -25.01 10.65 -24.67
C ILE A 436 -23.68 10.02 -24.23
N ARG A 437 -22.55 10.49 -24.78
CA ARG A 437 -21.22 9.90 -24.53
C ARG A 437 -20.30 10.74 -23.62
N ALA A 438 -20.77 11.89 -23.16
CA ALA A 438 -20.04 12.76 -22.24
C ALA A 438 -20.72 12.80 -20.86
N ILE A 439 -19.95 12.67 -19.78
CA ILE A 439 -20.44 12.67 -18.40
C ILE A 439 -19.75 13.77 -17.57
N LEU A 440 -20.52 14.50 -16.77
CA LEU A 440 -20.01 15.35 -15.70
C LEU A 440 -20.45 14.78 -14.35
N TYR A 441 -19.50 14.35 -13.56
CA TYR A 441 -19.73 13.86 -12.20
C TYR A 441 -19.70 15.02 -11.21
N TYR A 442 -20.62 15.02 -10.25
CA TYR A 442 -20.64 16.00 -9.16
C TYR A 442 -20.72 15.31 -7.79
N THR A 443 -20.06 15.90 -6.79
CA THR A 443 -20.17 15.43 -5.40
C THR A 443 -21.36 16.10 -4.70
N PRO A 444 -22.29 15.34 -4.07
CA PRO A 444 -23.48 15.90 -3.42
C PRO A 444 -23.23 16.41 -1.99
N SER A 445 -22.05 16.13 -1.40
CA SER A 445 -21.63 16.63 -0.09
C SER A 445 -20.12 16.85 -0.02
N SER A 446 -19.67 17.73 0.86
CA SER A 446 -18.26 18.03 1.15
C SER A 446 -17.50 16.93 1.92
N LEU A 447 -18.12 15.74 2.05
CA LEU A 447 -17.64 14.63 2.89
C LEU A 447 -17.20 13.40 2.08
N SER A 448 -17.39 13.40 0.77
CA SER A 448 -16.78 12.37 -0.08
C SER A 448 -15.28 12.62 -0.23
N TRP A 449 -14.46 11.57 -0.18
CA TRP A 449 -13.02 11.49 -0.51
C TRP A 449 -12.64 12.20 -1.84
N MET A 450 -13.63 12.51 -2.66
CA MET A 450 -13.61 13.14 -3.98
C MET A 450 -13.44 14.68 -4.00
N ASP A 451 -13.43 15.42 -2.87
CA ASP A 451 -12.91 16.81 -2.87
C ASP A 451 -11.37 16.79 -2.88
N GLY A 452 -10.87 16.40 -4.04
CA GLY A 452 -9.51 16.22 -4.51
C GLY A 452 -9.64 15.94 -6.01
N VAL A 453 -8.81 16.53 -6.87
CA VAL A 453 -8.97 16.49 -8.34
C VAL A 453 -8.46 15.15 -8.91
N SER A 454 -8.85 14.06 -8.26
CA SER A 454 -8.38 12.71 -8.49
C SER A 454 -9.52 11.83 -9.00
N PHE A 455 -9.32 11.32 -10.21
CA PHE A 455 -10.25 10.42 -10.87
C PHE A 455 -9.59 9.04 -10.83
N PRO A 456 -10.07 8.06 -10.02
CA PRO A 456 -9.50 6.72 -10.07
C PRO A 456 -9.60 6.19 -11.51
N SER A 457 -8.51 5.58 -11.97
CA SER A 457 -8.30 5.16 -13.36
C SER A 457 -9.52 4.40 -13.90
N VAL A 458 -10.17 4.97 -14.93
CA VAL A 458 -11.19 4.25 -15.69
C VAL A 458 -10.51 2.99 -16.27
N PRO A 459 -11.04 1.78 -16.00
CA PRO A 459 -10.50 0.56 -16.61
C PRO A 459 -10.53 0.68 -18.14
N TYR A 460 -9.67 -0.05 -18.86
CA TYR A 460 -9.76 -0.04 -20.32
C TYR A 460 -10.92 -0.94 -20.80
N GLY A 461 -11.36 -0.72 -22.05
CA GLY A 461 -12.57 -1.34 -22.62
C GLY A 461 -13.84 -0.48 -22.51
N PHE A 462 -13.74 0.73 -21.95
CA PHE A 462 -14.86 1.65 -21.73
C PHE A 462 -14.91 2.85 -22.69
N VAL A 463 -13.82 3.05 -23.46
CA VAL A 463 -13.65 4.15 -24.42
C VAL A 463 -14.68 4.15 -25.56
N ASP A 464 -15.31 3.02 -25.85
CA ASP A 464 -16.32 2.89 -26.92
C ASP A 464 -17.67 3.54 -26.56
N ALA A 465 -18.00 3.61 -25.26
CA ALA A 465 -19.29 4.10 -24.77
C ALA A 465 -19.22 5.51 -24.16
N ILE A 466 -18.19 5.77 -23.36
CA ILE A 466 -17.96 7.08 -22.72
C ILE A 466 -16.73 7.70 -23.37
N THR A 467 -16.94 8.73 -24.20
CA THR A 467 -15.85 9.43 -24.88
C THR A 467 -15.23 10.52 -24.02
N HIS A 468 -15.99 11.08 -23.08
CA HIS A 468 -15.57 12.22 -22.24
C HIS A 468 -16.11 12.09 -20.81
N SER A 469 -15.28 12.29 -19.80
CA SER A 469 -15.75 12.42 -18.42
C SER A 469 -14.90 13.36 -17.58
N ALA A 470 -15.55 14.04 -16.63
CA ALA A 470 -14.91 14.92 -15.65
C ALA A 470 -15.65 14.91 -14.32
N LEU A 471 -15.00 15.38 -13.26
CA LEU A 471 -15.53 15.55 -11.91
C LEU A 471 -15.42 17.02 -11.48
N ILE A 472 -16.44 17.56 -10.81
CA ILE A 472 -16.41 18.89 -10.18
C ILE A 472 -16.53 18.79 -8.66
N SER A 473 -15.92 19.74 -7.95
CA SER A 473 -15.92 19.80 -6.48
C SER A 473 -17.32 20.02 -5.90
N TYR A 474 -17.51 19.79 -4.59
CA TYR A 474 -18.77 20.14 -3.93
C TYR A 474 -19.10 21.63 -4.05
N THR A 475 -18.09 22.51 -4.03
CA THR A 475 -18.31 23.95 -4.19
C THR A 475 -18.73 24.32 -5.61
N ASP A 476 -18.07 23.76 -6.63
CA ASP A 476 -18.41 24.02 -8.04
C ASP A 476 -19.78 23.40 -8.40
N SER A 477 -20.12 22.23 -7.84
CA SER A 477 -21.42 21.58 -8.06
C SER A 477 -22.58 22.41 -7.52
N ARG A 478 -22.41 23.06 -6.38
CA ARG A 478 -23.43 23.97 -5.81
C ARG A 478 -23.67 25.18 -6.69
N VAL A 479 -22.62 25.78 -7.25
CA VAL A 479 -22.75 26.89 -8.21
C VAL A 479 -23.44 26.42 -9.49
N LEU A 480 -23.02 25.26 -10.04
CA LEU A 480 -23.63 24.68 -11.24
C LEU A 480 -25.13 24.37 -11.06
N ILE A 481 -25.50 23.77 -9.93
CA ILE A 481 -26.89 23.45 -9.56
C ILE A 481 -27.74 24.72 -9.42
N GLU A 482 -27.19 25.77 -8.79
CA GLU A 482 -27.88 27.06 -8.69
C GLU A 482 -28.07 27.70 -10.07
N MET A 483 -27.07 27.64 -10.94
CA MET A 483 -27.13 28.14 -12.32
C MET A 483 -28.20 27.43 -13.16
N MET A 484 -28.23 26.10 -13.14
CA MET A 484 -29.28 25.32 -13.82
C MET A 484 -30.68 25.66 -13.31
N SER A 485 -30.84 25.96 -12.02
CA SER A 485 -32.15 26.34 -11.46
C SER A 485 -32.67 27.69 -11.97
N LYS A 486 -31.78 28.57 -12.45
CA LYS A 486 -32.10 29.89 -13.01
C LYS A 486 -32.32 29.88 -14.53
N SER A 487 -31.79 28.89 -15.25
CA SER A 487 -31.61 28.94 -16.71
C SER A 487 -32.73 28.30 -17.55
N SER A 488 -33.96 28.22 -17.03
CA SER A 488 -35.11 27.55 -17.68
C SER A 488 -34.87 26.08 -18.11
N GLY A 489 -33.86 25.41 -17.52
CA GLY A 489 -33.52 24.02 -17.85
C GLY A 489 -32.53 23.83 -19.01
N GLU A 490 -31.97 24.90 -19.57
CA GLU A 490 -30.83 24.80 -20.50
C GLU A 490 -29.62 25.53 -19.93
N LEU A 491 -28.53 24.80 -19.69
CA LEU A 491 -27.24 25.39 -19.32
C LEU A 491 -26.19 24.96 -20.34
N LYS A 492 -25.41 25.93 -20.83
CA LYS A 492 -24.33 25.68 -21.78
C LYS A 492 -22.98 25.92 -21.11
N ILE A 493 -22.03 25.03 -21.35
CA ILE A 493 -20.64 25.19 -20.90
C ILE A 493 -19.68 25.17 -22.09
N THR A 494 -18.62 25.96 -22.00
CA THR A 494 -17.59 26.08 -23.02
C THR A 494 -16.23 25.74 -22.41
N PHE A 495 -15.50 24.86 -23.09
CA PHE A 495 -14.17 24.44 -22.68
C PHE A 495 -13.10 25.30 -23.38
N PRO A 496 -11.90 25.43 -22.79
CA PRO A 496 -10.77 26.05 -23.48
C PRO A 496 -10.49 25.36 -24.82
N ALA A 497 -10.01 26.12 -25.81
CA ALA A 497 -9.67 25.56 -27.11
C ALA A 497 -8.49 24.57 -27.00
N GLN A 498 -8.50 23.50 -27.79
CA GLN A 498 -7.39 22.53 -27.83
C GLN A 498 -6.06 23.25 -28.13
N GLY A 499 -5.01 22.87 -27.41
CA GLY A 499 -3.67 23.47 -27.56
C GLY A 499 -3.49 24.85 -26.91
N SER A 500 -4.52 25.41 -26.25
CA SER A 500 -4.29 26.57 -25.38
C SER A 500 -3.64 26.13 -24.06
N GLU A 501 -2.43 26.62 -23.78
CA GLU A 501 -1.66 26.27 -22.57
C GLU A 501 -2.27 26.82 -21.26
N GLY A 502 -3.36 27.58 -21.34
CA GLY A 502 -4.24 27.89 -20.21
C GLY A 502 -5.56 27.14 -20.36
N ARG A 503 -6.12 26.50 -19.33
CA ARG A 503 -6.18 27.00 -17.95
C ARG A 503 -6.04 25.86 -16.92
N PHE A 504 -4.82 25.38 -16.69
CA PHE A 504 -4.53 24.62 -15.47
C PHE A 504 -4.11 25.59 -14.37
N SER A 505 -4.56 25.36 -13.14
CA SER A 505 -4.18 26.15 -11.98
C SER A 505 -3.90 25.25 -10.80
N GLN A 506 -2.78 25.51 -10.11
CA GLN A 506 -2.57 24.99 -8.77
C GLN A 506 -3.48 25.76 -7.81
N ILE A 507 -4.44 25.06 -7.20
CA ILE A 507 -5.32 25.59 -6.15
C ILE A 507 -4.94 24.96 -4.82
N VAL A 508 -5.10 25.68 -3.72
CA VAL A 508 -4.88 25.13 -2.37
C VAL A 508 -5.76 23.89 -2.17
N HIS A 509 -5.18 22.79 -1.73
CA HIS A 509 -5.91 21.55 -1.50
C HIS A 509 -6.87 21.71 -0.31
N PRO A 510 -8.21 21.65 -0.51
CA PRO A 510 -9.19 22.28 0.39
C PRO A 510 -9.40 21.58 1.74
N ARG A 511 -8.86 20.37 1.94
CA ARG A 511 -9.04 19.59 3.18
C ARG A 511 -7.72 19.13 3.81
N SER A 512 -6.96 18.31 3.10
CA SER A 512 -5.79 17.60 3.64
C SER A 512 -4.45 18.04 3.04
N GLY A 513 -4.37 19.26 2.48
CA GLY A 513 -3.20 19.75 1.77
C GLY A 513 -1.89 19.65 2.56
N GLY A 514 -0.98 18.80 2.11
CA GLY A 514 0.29 18.52 2.79
C GLY A 514 0.14 17.79 4.13
N LEU A 515 -1.04 17.26 4.49
CA LEU A 515 -1.28 16.36 5.61
C LEU A 515 -1.20 14.90 5.13
N VAL A 516 -1.24 13.93 6.06
CA VAL A 516 -1.27 12.51 5.67
C VAL A 516 -2.59 12.19 4.97
N ALA A 517 -2.51 11.51 3.83
CA ALA A 517 -3.65 11.20 2.98
C ALA A 517 -4.65 10.27 3.68
N PRO A 518 -5.98 10.49 3.58
CA PRO A 518 -7.00 9.68 4.26
C PRO A 518 -6.97 8.17 3.93
N PHE A 519 -6.50 7.81 2.73
CA PHE A 519 -6.37 6.42 2.26
C PHE A 519 -5.11 5.71 2.76
N SER A 520 -4.05 6.44 3.13
CA SER A 520 -2.74 5.89 3.47
C SER A 520 -2.84 4.99 4.70
N ASN A 521 -2.45 3.73 4.57
CA ASN A 521 -2.51 2.72 5.65
C ASN A 521 -1.74 3.13 6.90
N TRP A 522 -2.26 2.72 8.06
CA TRP A 522 -1.63 2.94 9.35
C TRP A 522 -1.04 1.64 9.88
N GLY A 523 0.00 1.79 10.69
CA GLY A 523 0.44 0.78 11.61
C GLY A 523 -0.51 0.59 12.80
N PRO A 524 -0.05 -0.04 13.90
CA PRO A 524 1.26 -0.67 14.01
C PRO A 524 1.45 -1.78 12.95
N SER A 525 2.68 -2.25 12.76
CA SER A 525 2.86 -3.58 12.14
C SER A 525 2.15 -4.66 12.98
N LEU A 526 1.94 -5.87 12.45
CA LEU A 526 1.17 -6.90 13.18
C LEU A 526 1.81 -7.35 14.49
N ASP A 527 3.11 -7.07 14.64
CA ASP A 527 3.95 -7.25 15.81
C ASP A 527 4.24 -5.94 16.57
N GLY A 528 3.44 -4.89 16.36
CA GLY A 528 3.38 -3.71 17.24
C GLY A 528 4.41 -2.61 17.00
N HIS A 529 5.26 -2.72 15.98
CA HIS A 529 6.31 -1.74 15.69
C HIS A 529 5.82 -0.52 14.91
N MET A 530 6.62 0.55 14.92
CA MET A 530 6.35 1.75 14.12
C MET A 530 6.26 1.42 12.63
N ALA A 531 5.11 1.74 12.04
CA ALA A 531 4.90 1.71 10.61
C ALA A 531 3.75 2.66 10.22
N PRO A 532 3.77 3.31 9.03
CA PRO A 532 4.88 3.41 8.10
C PRO A 532 6.13 4.07 8.74
N THR A 533 7.29 3.95 8.12
CA THR A 533 8.53 4.57 8.64
C THR A 533 8.59 6.06 8.35
N ILE A 534 8.05 6.48 7.20
CA ILE A 534 8.03 7.87 6.72
C ILE A 534 6.82 8.10 5.81
N VAL A 535 6.44 9.36 5.56
CA VAL A 535 5.47 9.72 4.53
C VAL A 535 6.06 10.66 3.46
N ALA A 536 5.52 10.63 2.26
CA ALA A 536 5.94 11.51 1.15
C ALA A 536 4.75 11.90 0.26
N PRO A 537 4.86 12.91 -0.62
CA PRO A 537 3.82 13.25 -1.58
C PRO A 537 3.37 12.04 -2.39
N GLY A 538 2.09 11.68 -2.23
CA GLY A 538 1.47 10.53 -2.89
C GLY A 538 -0.01 10.70 -3.21
N GLY A 539 -0.68 11.69 -2.61
CA GLY A 539 -2.01 12.13 -3.05
C GLY A 539 -1.91 13.27 -4.07
N SER A 540 -2.71 13.18 -5.13
CA SER A 540 -2.80 14.11 -6.26
C SER A 540 -1.47 14.36 -6.96
N MET A 541 -0.81 13.26 -7.32
CA MET A 541 0.47 13.25 -8.02
C MET A 541 0.27 13.36 -9.53
N LEU A 542 0.93 14.34 -10.14
CA LEU A 542 0.97 14.52 -11.59
C LEU A 542 1.92 13.51 -12.21
N CYS A 543 1.49 12.82 -13.26
CA CYS A 543 2.34 11.82 -13.93
C CYS A 543 1.97 11.60 -15.41
N PRO A 544 2.90 11.12 -16.25
CA PRO A 544 2.70 10.97 -17.68
C PRO A 544 1.86 9.73 -18.00
N LEU A 545 1.05 9.82 -19.06
CA LEU A 545 0.23 8.70 -19.55
C LEU A 545 0.91 7.90 -20.68
N PRO A 546 0.78 6.56 -20.69
CA PRO A 546 1.04 5.66 -21.83
C PRO A 546 0.45 6.18 -23.15
N LYS A 547 1.09 5.92 -24.30
CA LYS A 547 0.58 6.37 -25.61
C LYS A 547 -0.78 5.77 -25.94
N ALA A 548 -1.03 4.54 -25.53
CA ALA A 548 -2.35 3.91 -25.67
C ALA A 548 -3.48 4.66 -24.92
N LEU A 549 -3.13 5.52 -23.94
CA LEU A 549 -4.04 6.42 -23.23
C LEU A 549 -3.92 7.89 -23.68
N ARG A 550 -3.04 8.21 -24.63
CA ARG A 550 -2.88 9.57 -25.14
C ARG A 550 -3.95 9.90 -26.17
N SER A 551 -5.07 10.41 -25.68
CA SER A 551 -5.74 11.52 -26.36
C SER A 551 -5.50 12.80 -25.54
N GLY A 552 -5.16 13.93 -26.18
CA GLY A 552 -4.97 15.20 -25.48
C GLY A 552 -3.64 15.31 -24.72
N ILE A 553 -3.69 15.84 -23.48
CA ILE A 553 -2.55 16.46 -22.78
C ILE A 553 -1.42 15.48 -22.43
N GLY A 554 -1.70 14.18 -22.33
CA GLY A 554 -0.68 13.15 -22.06
C GLY A 554 -0.21 13.05 -20.61
N TRP A 555 -0.92 13.69 -19.67
CA TRP A 555 -0.70 13.67 -18.23
C TRP A 555 -2.00 13.33 -17.49
N THR A 556 -1.88 12.73 -16.31
CA THR A 556 -2.99 12.45 -15.38
C THR A 556 -2.60 12.80 -13.93
N ILE A 557 -3.58 12.74 -13.03
CA ILE A 557 -3.42 12.89 -11.59
C ILE A 557 -3.81 11.55 -10.94
N GLN A 558 -2.95 10.99 -10.07
CA GLN A 558 -3.24 9.75 -9.33
C GLN A 558 -2.97 9.88 -7.83
N ASP A 559 -3.66 9.06 -7.05
CA ASP A 559 -3.49 8.92 -5.59
C ASP A 559 -2.92 7.54 -5.24
N GLY A 560 -1.94 7.50 -4.34
CA GLY A 560 -1.46 6.26 -3.77
C GLY A 560 -0.14 6.38 -3.01
N THR A 561 0.03 5.51 -2.01
CA THR A 561 1.35 5.21 -1.43
C THR A 561 2.34 4.71 -2.48
N SER A 562 1.83 4.15 -3.60
CA SER A 562 2.56 3.85 -4.84
C SER A 562 3.34 5.02 -5.45
N PHE A 563 2.93 6.27 -5.20
CA PHE A 563 3.62 7.47 -5.71
C PHE A 563 4.49 8.12 -4.64
N ALA A 564 4.15 7.96 -3.37
CA ALA A 564 5.03 8.34 -2.26
C ALA A 564 6.30 7.47 -2.22
N THR A 565 6.18 6.17 -2.53
CA THR A 565 7.28 5.19 -2.57
C THR A 565 8.45 5.58 -3.49
N PRO A 566 8.23 5.88 -4.79
CA PRO A 566 9.27 6.35 -5.70
C PRO A 566 9.74 7.77 -5.35
N PHE A 567 8.92 8.59 -4.67
CA PHE A 567 9.34 9.90 -4.17
C PHE A 567 10.41 9.77 -3.08
N VAL A 568 10.24 8.83 -2.13
CA VAL A 568 11.25 8.52 -1.11
C VAL A 568 12.49 7.87 -1.73
N ALA A 569 12.32 6.96 -2.70
CA ALA A 569 13.43 6.37 -3.44
C ALA A 569 14.25 7.43 -4.21
N GLY A 570 13.59 8.36 -4.89
CA GLY A 570 14.26 9.49 -5.53
C GLY A 570 14.97 10.39 -4.51
N SER A 571 14.33 10.67 -3.37
CA SER A 571 14.95 11.45 -2.29
C SER A 571 16.22 10.76 -1.77
N ALA A 572 16.18 9.44 -1.58
CA ALA A 572 17.35 8.63 -1.22
C ALA A 572 18.46 8.73 -2.29
N ALA A 573 18.14 8.75 -3.58
CA ALA A 573 19.13 8.93 -4.64
C ALA A 573 19.86 10.29 -4.55
N LEU A 574 19.12 11.38 -4.27
CA LEU A 574 19.72 12.71 -4.05
C LEU A 574 20.69 12.74 -2.87
N LEU A 575 20.36 12.01 -1.79
CA LEU A 575 21.26 11.84 -0.64
C LEU A 575 22.48 10.98 -0.99
N ILE A 576 22.30 9.85 -1.68
CA ILE A 576 23.38 8.94 -2.09
C ILE A 576 24.40 9.67 -2.98
N GLU A 577 23.93 10.44 -3.97
CA GLU A 577 24.79 11.27 -4.83
C GLU A 577 25.64 12.25 -4.00
N LYS A 578 25.01 13.02 -3.11
CA LYS A 578 25.72 13.98 -2.24
C LYS A 578 26.69 13.28 -1.29
N PHE A 579 26.25 12.24 -0.60
CA PHE A 579 27.07 11.55 0.40
C PHE A 579 28.29 10.90 -0.25
N ARG A 580 28.17 10.32 -1.46
CA ARG A 580 29.31 9.84 -2.26
C ARG A 580 30.28 10.97 -2.60
N LYS A 581 29.77 12.11 -3.10
CA LYS A 581 30.58 13.29 -3.46
C LYS A 581 31.31 13.90 -2.24
N GLU A 582 30.72 13.79 -1.05
CA GLU A 582 31.28 14.26 0.23
C GLU A 582 32.10 13.18 0.98
N ASN A 583 32.26 11.98 0.42
CA ASN A 583 32.90 10.82 1.05
C ASN A 583 32.31 10.48 2.45
N ARG A 584 30.98 10.63 2.57
CA ARG A 584 30.16 10.25 3.74
C ARG A 584 29.62 8.83 3.56
N ASP A 585 29.19 8.23 4.67
CA ASP A 585 28.52 6.92 4.65
C ASP A 585 27.18 7.00 3.89
N ALA A 586 27.16 6.45 2.67
CA ALA A 586 25.99 6.35 1.80
C ALA A 586 25.32 4.96 1.88
N SER A 587 25.56 4.18 2.94
CA SER A 587 24.89 2.89 3.15
C SER A 587 23.36 3.05 3.29
N PRO A 588 22.55 2.03 2.94
CA PRO A 588 21.10 2.11 3.02
C PRO A 588 20.57 2.55 4.39
N LEU A 589 21.19 2.06 5.46
CA LEU A 589 20.82 2.41 6.82
C LEU A 589 21.14 3.88 7.14
N ALA A 590 22.32 4.39 6.74
CA ALA A 590 22.67 5.79 6.94
C ALA A 590 21.72 6.74 6.18
N ILE A 591 21.36 6.40 4.94
CA ILE A 591 20.40 7.14 4.12
C ILE A 591 19.01 7.12 4.76
N GLN A 592 18.53 5.96 5.20
CA GLN A 592 17.22 5.82 5.85
C GLN A 592 17.14 6.59 7.18
N LEU A 593 18.18 6.51 8.01
CA LEU A 593 18.29 7.25 9.27
C LEU A 593 18.31 8.76 9.02
N ALA A 594 19.02 9.24 8.00
CA ALA A 594 19.02 10.65 7.61
C ALA A 594 17.63 11.13 7.18
N LEU A 595 16.93 10.36 6.31
CA LEU A 595 15.58 10.68 5.85
C LEU A 595 14.56 10.71 6.99
N VAL A 596 14.64 9.75 7.93
CA VAL A 596 13.76 9.67 9.11
C VAL A 596 14.06 10.79 10.11
N ALA A 597 15.33 11.01 10.47
CA ALA A 597 15.71 11.99 11.48
C ALA A 597 15.37 13.45 11.09
N ASN A 598 15.35 13.75 9.78
CA ASN A 598 15.07 15.08 9.22
C ASN A 598 13.66 15.19 8.61
N ALA A 599 12.79 14.20 8.81
CA ALA A 599 11.40 14.27 8.37
C ALA A 599 10.60 15.30 9.19
N TYR A 600 9.57 15.90 8.58
CA TYR A 600 8.73 16.93 9.19
C TYR A 600 7.39 16.37 9.68
N PRO A 601 7.12 16.34 11.00
CA PRO A 601 5.84 15.94 11.55
C PRO A 601 4.66 16.73 10.97
N ARG A 602 3.55 16.01 10.73
CA ARG A 602 2.33 16.48 10.09
C ARG A 602 1.16 16.47 11.08
N LEU A 603 0.17 17.31 10.79
CA LEU A 603 -1.07 17.38 11.54
C LEU A 603 -2.04 16.28 11.10
N TYR A 604 -2.90 15.88 12.04
CA TYR A 604 -3.98 14.94 11.80
C TYR A 604 -5.05 15.57 10.90
N PRO A 605 -5.43 14.98 9.75
CA PRO A 605 -6.51 15.49 8.92
C PRO A 605 -7.85 15.32 9.64
N SER A 606 -8.33 16.38 10.30
CA SER A 606 -9.56 16.37 11.08
C SER A 606 -10.42 17.60 10.82
N SER A 607 -11.72 17.39 10.66
CA SER A 607 -12.75 18.44 10.60
C SER A 607 -13.25 18.88 11.98
N ARG A 608 -12.64 18.41 13.08
CA ARG A 608 -13.04 18.79 14.44
C ARG A 608 -12.72 20.28 14.70
N PRO A 609 -13.62 21.02 15.37
CA PRO A 609 -13.42 22.44 15.70
C PRO A 609 -12.44 22.69 16.86
N GLU A 610 -11.74 21.66 17.33
CA GLU A 610 -10.71 21.74 18.37
C GLU A 610 -9.37 22.24 17.81
N ALA A 611 -8.37 22.44 18.66
CA ALA A 611 -7.03 22.77 18.21
C ALA A 611 -6.46 21.65 17.30
N PRO A 612 -5.67 22.00 16.26
CA PRO A 612 -5.13 21.00 15.34
C PRO A 612 -4.23 20.00 16.07
N LEU A 613 -4.56 18.71 15.93
CA LEU A 613 -3.82 17.63 16.54
C LEU A 613 -2.62 17.25 15.66
N MET A 614 -1.52 16.82 16.26
CA MET A 614 -0.43 16.16 15.51
C MET A 614 -0.84 14.72 15.17
N ALA A 615 -0.59 14.28 13.93
CA ALA A 615 -0.99 12.95 13.48
C ALA A 615 -0.34 11.85 14.35
N PRO A 616 -1.05 10.75 14.67
CA PRO A 616 -0.46 9.62 15.39
C PRO A 616 0.78 9.06 14.66
N ILE A 617 1.77 8.57 15.41
CA ILE A 617 3.00 8.03 14.80
C ILE A 617 2.68 6.84 13.87
N PHE A 618 1.74 5.97 14.24
CA PHE A 618 1.28 4.88 13.36
C PHE A 618 0.57 5.36 12.08
N GLN A 619 0.21 6.65 11.94
CA GLN A 619 -0.25 7.21 10.68
C GLN A 619 0.91 7.74 9.82
N GLN A 620 1.89 8.41 10.43
CA GLN A 620 2.86 9.26 9.72
C GLN A 620 4.32 8.81 9.77
N GLY A 621 4.65 7.82 10.60
CA GLY A 621 6.03 7.46 10.93
C GLY A 621 6.79 8.66 11.49
N ALA A 622 7.95 8.93 10.91
CA ALA A 622 8.77 10.11 11.20
C ALA A 622 8.17 11.45 10.71
N GLY A 623 7.15 11.42 9.86
CA GLY A 623 6.60 12.60 9.19
C GLY A 623 6.97 12.68 7.70
N ARG A 624 6.76 13.83 7.08
CA ARG A 624 7.00 14.03 5.64
C ARG A 624 8.48 14.19 5.33
N VAL A 625 8.98 13.45 4.33
CA VAL A 625 10.35 13.56 3.83
C VAL A 625 10.77 15.01 3.53
N ASN A 626 11.98 15.36 3.94
CA ASN A 626 12.73 16.52 3.44
C ASN A 626 14.11 16.06 2.96
N ALA A 627 14.30 16.03 1.64
CA ALA A 627 15.54 15.64 1.00
C ALA A 627 16.68 16.64 1.27
N PHE A 628 16.40 17.93 1.36
CA PHE A 628 17.44 18.95 1.53
C PHE A 628 18.04 18.91 2.94
N ASP A 629 17.20 18.92 3.98
CA ASP A 629 17.65 18.85 5.38
C ASP A 629 18.36 17.51 5.65
N ALA A 630 17.80 16.40 5.15
CA ALA A 630 18.42 15.08 5.31
C ALA A 630 19.79 14.97 4.62
N ALA A 631 19.97 15.60 3.45
CA ALA A 631 21.25 15.62 2.75
C ALA A 631 22.27 16.56 3.42
N HIS A 632 21.82 17.67 4.03
CA HIS A 632 22.69 18.62 4.74
C HIS A 632 22.83 18.34 6.24
N THR A 633 22.26 17.23 6.73
CA THR A 633 22.26 16.89 8.15
C THR A 633 23.68 16.80 8.71
N THR A 634 23.94 17.50 9.81
CA THR A 634 25.26 17.59 10.46
C THR A 634 25.38 16.63 11.65
N SER A 635 24.38 15.78 11.85
CA SER A 635 24.32 14.81 12.94
C SER A 635 23.53 13.57 12.53
N SER A 636 23.76 12.44 13.19
CA SER A 636 23.04 11.20 12.94
C SER A 636 22.46 10.60 14.22
N ILE A 637 21.27 10.02 14.09
CA ILE A 637 20.59 9.21 15.10
C ILE A 637 20.76 7.74 14.69
N ASP A 638 21.06 6.83 15.61
CA ASP A 638 21.31 5.40 15.31
C ASP A 638 20.07 4.48 15.35
N ARG A 639 18.87 5.07 15.50
CA ARG A 639 17.57 4.39 15.55
C ARG A 639 16.53 5.05 14.65
N LEU A 640 15.68 4.24 14.02
CA LEU A 640 14.51 4.70 13.26
C LEU A 640 13.35 5.12 14.18
N SER A 641 13.14 4.39 15.29
CA SER A 641 12.14 4.70 16.31
C SER A 641 12.52 4.13 17.69
N LEU A 642 11.76 4.53 18.71
CA LEU A 642 11.75 3.90 20.04
C LEU A 642 10.38 3.27 20.29
N ASP A 643 10.25 1.95 20.14
CA ASP A 643 8.98 1.23 20.29
C ASP A 643 8.86 0.63 21.70
N PHE A 644 7.95 1.19 22.53
CA PHE A 644 7.78 0.83 23.94
C PHE A 644 6.79 -0.34 24.19
N ASN A 645 6.37 -1.07 23.15
CA ASN A 645 5.46 -2.23 23.24
C ASN A 645 4.14 -1.96 24.01
N ASP A 646 3.42 -3.03 24.37
CA ASP A 646 2.24 -3.00 25.25
C ASP A 646 2.63 -2.82 26.73
N THR A 647 1.66 -2.62 27.62
CA THR A 647 1.92 -2.44 29.06
C THR A 647 2.64 -3.65 29.69
N THR A 648 2.44 -4.86 29.18
CA THR A 648 3.05 -6.10 29.70
C THR A 648 4.54 -6.20 29.36
N HIS A 649 4.92 -5.84 28.13
CA HIS A 649 6.28 -5.99 27.60
C HIS A 649 7.05 -4.68 27.49
N ARG A 650 6.64 -3.65 28.24
CA ARG A 650 7.22 -2.30 28.17
C ARG A 650 8.63 -2.23 28.79
N PRO A 651 9.65 -1.79 28.04
CA PRO A 651 10.95 -1.48 28.62
C PRO A 651 10.88 -0.24 29.52
N SER A 652 11.62 -0.24 30.64
CA SER A 652 11.65 0.89 31.58
C SER A 652 12.25 2.17 30.97
N SER A 653 13.24 2.02 30.09
CA SER A 653 13.69 3.06 29.17
C SER A 653 14.23 2.43 27.88
N LEU A 654 14.32 3.25 26.83
CA LEU A 654 15.01 2.93 25.58
C LEU A 654 16.05 4.02 25.32
N THR A 655 17.13 3.68 24.60
CA THR A 655 18.18 4.64 24.26
C THR A 655 18.44 4.73 22.76
N PHE A 656 18.90 5.91 22.33
CA PHE A 656 19.48 6.13 21.01
C PHE A 656 20.80 6.89 21.12
N GLY A 657 21.72 6.58 20.23
CA GLY A 657 22.94 7.32 19.99
C GLY A 657 22.66 8.57 19.17
N LEU A 658 23.14 9.72 19.67
CA LEU A 658 23.21 10.98 18.94
C LEU A 658 24.68 11.26 18.62
N ARG A 659 25.01 11.35 17.32
CA ARG A 659 26.37 11.60 16.84
C ARG A 659 26.48 12.95 16.15
N ASN A 660 27.50 13.71 16.52
CA ASN A 660 27.94 14.91 15.83
C ASN A 660 28.87 14.50 14.67
N LEU A 661 28.60 14.97 13.45
CA LEU A 661 29.38 14.66 12.24
C LEU A 661 30.33 15.80 11.82
N THR A 662 30.42 16.86 12.63
CA THR A 662 31.19 18.07 12.31
C THR A 662 32.53 18.12 13.07
N PRO A 663 33.50 18.94 12.61
CA PRO A 663 34.74 19.20 13.33
C PRO A 663 34.59 20.15 14.54
N GLN A 664 33.38 20.64 14.86
CA GLN A 664 33.10 21.55 15.98
C GLN A 664 32.13 20.89 16.99
N PRO A 665 32.17 21.23 18.28
CA PRO A 665 31.19 20.71 19.24
C PRO A 665 29.80 21.31 18.97
N ILE A 666 28.76 20.48 18.97
CA ILE A 666 27.36 20.92 18.84
C ILE A 666 26.66 20.74 20.18
N THR A 667 25.88 21.75 20.60
CA THR A 667 25.02 21.67 21.78
C THR A 667 23.56 21.53 21.35
N TYR A 668 22.90 20.50 21.87
CA TYR A 668 21.52 20.17 21.57
C TYR A 668 20.62 20.40 22.77
N THR A 669 19.43 20.92 22.51
CA THR A 669 18.28 20.90 23.41
C THR A 669 17.36 19.75 23.01
N LEU A 670 17.00 18.92 23.98
CA LEU A 670 16.12 17.77 23.80
C LEU A 670 14.72 18.15 24.26
N GLY A 671 13.70 17.81 23.47
CA GLY A 671 12.30 18.17 23.73
C GLY A 671 11.31 17.08 23.36
N HIS A 672 10.04 17.32 23.67
CA HIS A 672 8.95 16.38 23.40
C HIS A 672 7.83 17.05 22.60
N LEU A 673 7.69 16.63 21.33
CA LEU A 673 6.57 16.98 20.46
C LEU A 673 5.53 15.86 20.51
N LYS A 674 4.34 16.18 21.02
CA LYS A 674 3.29 15.20 21.36
C LYS A 674 2.46 14.82 20.13
N ALA A 675 2.28 13.53 19.86
CA ALA A 675 1.39 13.02 18.81
C ALA A 675 0.07 12.50 19.41
N ALA A 676 -1.04 12.62 18.68
CA ALA A 676 -2.35 12.20 19.17
C ALA A 676 -2.40 10.68 19.47
N SER A 677 -3.11 10.32 20.54
CA SER A 677 -3.34 8.93 20.95
C SER A 677 -4.75 8.48 20.53
N GLY A 678 -5.04 7.18 20.61
CA GLY A 678 -6.36 6.65 20.29
C GLY A 678 -6.52 5.19 20.70
N TYR A 679 -7.62 4.56 20.30
CA TYR A 679 -7.92 3.17 20.65
C TYR A 679 -7.50 2.18 19.56
N LEU A 680 -7.08 0.99 19.96
CA LEU A 680 -6.87 -0.12 19.01
C LEU A 680 -8.19 -0.75 18.58
N LEU A 681 -9.15 -0.88 19.52
CA LEU A 681 -10.45 -1.52 19.31
C LEU A 681 -11.62 -0.53 19.47
N ASP A 682 -12.71 -0.81 18.76
CA ASP A 682 -13.96 -0.04 18.86
C ASP A 682 -14.66 -0.24 20.21
N GLN A 683 -15.83 0.39 20.39
CA GLN A 683 -16.64 0.28 21.61
C GLN A 683 -17.21 -1.13 21.84
N THR A 684 -17.04 -2.09 20.91
CA THR A 684 -17.42 -3.49 21.12
C THR A 684 -16.26 -4.33 21.67
N GLY A 685 -15.02 -3.80 21.67
CA GLY A 685 -13.84 -4.50 22.17
C GLY A 685 -13.38 -5.67 21.28
N HIS A 686 -14.02 -5.88 20.13
CA HIS A 686 -13.77 -7.04 19.26
C HIS A 686 -13.67 -6.70 17.77
N ARG A 687 -13.50 -5.43 17.42
CA ARG A 687 -13.18 -4.95 16.08
C ARG A 687 -12.19 -3.81 16.16
N ARG A 688 -11.30 -3.66 15.17
CA ARG A 688 -10.35 -2.54 15.11
C ARG A 688 -11.08 -1.20 15.06
N ALA A 689 -10.57 -0.20 15.78
CA ALA A 689 -11.17 1.12 15.85
C ALA A 689 -11.09 1.87 14.52
N ALA A 690 -12.19 2.51 14.11
CA ALA A 690 -12.23 3.35 12.91
C ALA A 690 -11.73 4.78 13.22
N LYS A 691 -10.41 4.98 13.17
CA LYS A 691 -9.74 6.30 13.30
C LYS A 691 -10.14 7.06 14.59
N ASP A 692 -10.28 6.32 15.70
CA ASP A 692 -10.73 6.84 17.01
C ASP A 692 -9.59 7.55 17.76
N VAL A 693 -9.25 8.74 17.26
CA VAL A 693 -8.11 9.58 17.67
C VAL A 693 -8.57 10.68 18.64
N HIS A 694 -7.73 11.01 19.63
CA HIS A 694 -7.99 12.02 20.66
C HIS A 694 -6.74 12.87 20.96
N GLY A 695 -6.96 14.13 21.36
CA GLY A 695 -5.92 15.07 21.80
C GLY A 695 -5.38 14.80 23.21
N VAL A 696 -5.13 13.54 23.54
CA VAL A 696 -4.47 13.08 24.77
C VAL A 696 -3.13 12.42 24.44
N TYR A 697 -2.20 12.54 25.37
CA TYR A 697 -0.77 12.36 25.13
C TYR A 697 -0.13 11.63 26.31
N PRO A 698 0.89 10.78 26.06
CA PRO A 698 1.73 10.24 27.13
C PRO A 698 2.60 11.34 27.74
N SER A 699 3.11 11.08 28.94
CA SER A 699 4.25 11.80 29.53
C SER A 699 5.51 10.97 29.38
N ILE A 700 6.62 11.61 29.06
CA ILE A 700 7.94 10.96 28.93
C ILE A 700 8.98 11.73 29.74
N GLN A 701 10.02 11.04 30.19
CA GLN A 701 11.27 11.66 30.65
C GLN A 701 12.37 11.39 29.63
N ILE A 702 13.10 12.44 29.28
CA ILE A 702 14.31 12.38 28.44
C ILE A 702 15.51 12.66 29.36
N SER A 703 16.64 12.00 29.13
CA SER A 703 17.87 12.23 29.89
C SER A 703 19.12 12.03 29.02
N PRO A 704 20.03 13.00 28.95
CA PRO A 704 19.91 14.38 29.47
C PRO A 704 18.94 15.24 28.64
N GLU A 705 18.44 16.34 29.21
CA GLU A 705 17.61 17.34 28.50
C GLU A 705 18.45 18.31 27.65
N TYR A 706 19.73 18.45 27.97
CA TYR A 706 20.71 19.26 27.24
C TYR A 706 22.03 18.49 27.14
N VAL A 707 22.67 18.50 25.97
CA VAL A 707 23.96 17.84 25.80
C VAL A 707 24.84 18.55 24.78
N THR A 708 26.12 18.70 25.09
CA THR A 708 27.15 19.10 24.12
C THR A 708 27.89 17.85 23.67
N VAL A 709 27.85 17.55 22.36
CA VAL A 709 28.52 16.39 21.77
C VAL A 709 29.82 16.86 21.09
N PRO A 710 30.99 16.36 21.51
CA PRO A 710 32.28 16.73 20.91
C PRO A 710 32.35 16.44 19.40
N PRO A 711 33.27 17.08 18.67
CA PRO A 711 33.52 16.82 17.25
C PRO A 711 33.62 15.33 16.92
N ASN A 712 32.95 14.89 15.85
CA ASN A 712 32.95 13.51 15.34
C ASN A 712 32.54 12.39 16.33
N SER A 713 32.09 12.75 17.54
CA SER A 713 31.77 11.85 18.66
C SER A 713 30.27 11.56 18.75
N ALA A 714 29.92 10.52 19.51
CA ALA A 714 28.54 10.18 19.86
C ALA A 714 28.31 10.24 21.38
N THR A 715 27.04 10.38 21.77
CA THR A 715 26.53 10.24 23.13
C THR A 715 25.25 9.39 23.11
N GLN A 716 24.81 8.87 24.25
CA GLN A 716 23.54 8.14 24.38
C GLN A 716 22.50 9.00 25.09
N ILE A 717 21.28 9.03 24.55
CA ILE A 717 20.11 9.68 25.13
C ILE A 717 19.14 8.58 25.60
N SER A 718 18.67 8.66 26.83
CA SER A 718 17.66 7.74 27.40
C SER A 718 16.28 8.39 27.40
N VAL A 719 15.25 7.62 27.04
CA VAL A 719 13.85 8.03 26.99
C VAL A 719 13.01 7.00 27.73
N SER A 720 12.05 7.43 28.54
CA SER A 720 11.14 6.55 29.28
C SER A 720 9.71 7.10 29.29
N ILE A 721 8.70 6.22 29.24
CA ILE A 721 7.29 6.61 29.39
C ILE A 721 6.97 6.71 30.88
N THR A 722 6.67 7.91 31.38
CA THR A 722 6.33 8.17 32.79
C THR A 722 4.83 8.13 33.07
N LYS A 723 3.98 8.36 32.05
CA LYS A 723 2.53 8.17 32.12
C LYS A 723 1.96 7.78 30.74
N GLU A 724 1.10 6.77 30.69
CA GLU A 724 0.25 6.49 29.53
C GLU A 724 -0.73 7.65 29.25
N PRO A 725 -1.27 7.81 28.03
CA PRO A 725 -2.37 8.76 27.79
C PRO A 725 -3.58 8.41 28.66
N ASP A 726 -4.27 9.46 29.13
CA ASP A 726 -5.46 9.33 29.96
C ASP A 726 -6.70 9.08 29.09
N LEU A 727 -6.94 7.81 28.78
CA LEU A 727 -8.09 7.33 28.00
C LEU A 727 -8.91 6.36 28.87
N PRO A 728 -10.25 6.56 29.01
CA PRO A 728 -11.12 5.56 29.64
C PRO A 728 -11.07 4.24 28.86
N ASP A 729 -11.53 3.13 29.43
CA ASP A 729 -11.68 1.85 28.72
C ASP A 729 -10.40 1.22 28.11
N LYS A 730 -9.23 1.84 28.30
CA LYS A 730 -7.94 1.43 27.71
C LYS A 730 -7.56 -0.02 28.02
N ASP A 731 -8.01 -0.55 29.17
CA ASP A 731 -7.64 -1.89 29.64
C ASP A 731 -8.37 -3.03 28.88
N TRP A 732 -9.48 -2.74 28.19
CA TRP A 732 -10.21 -3.70 27.35
C TRP A 732 -10.28 -3.31 25.86
N ARG A 733 -10.07 -2.03 25.53
CA ARG A 733 -9.98 -1.57 24.13
C ARG A 733 -8.56 -1.54 23.57
N GLY A 734 -7.56 -1.48 24.44
CA GLY A 734 -6.18 -1.14 24.07
C GLY A 734 -6.05 0.28 23.51
N THR A 735 -4.91 0.91 23.69
CA THR A 735 -4.65 2.24 23.11
C THR A 735 -3.36 2.24 22.31
N PHE A 736 -3.28 3.12 21.31
CA PHE A 736 -2.01 3.50 20.69
C PHE A 736 -1.63 4.91 21.14
N PHE A 737 -0.33 5.14 21.32
CA PHE A 737 0.22 6.44 21.62
C PHE A 737 1.63 6.61 21.06
N GLY A 738 2.12 7.84 21.07
CA GLY A 738 3.48 8.15 20.66
C GLY A 738 3.76 9.64 20.64
N GLY A 739 4.87 9.99 20.02
CA GLY A 739 5.31 11.36 19.82
C GLY A 739 6.70 11.37 19.21
N PHE A 740 7.34 12.51 19.28
CA PHE A 740 8.71 12.69 18.81
C PHE A 740 9.57 13.24 19.95
N VAL A 741 10.76 12.67 20.13
CA VAL A 741 11.83 13.34 20.85
C VAL A 741 12.51 14.28 19.85
N THR A 742 12.38 15.58 20.07
CA THR A 742 12.97 16.61 19.21
C THR A 742 14.38 16.92 19.68
N ILE A 743 15.32 17.04 18.74
CA ILE A 743 16.73 17.32 19.02
C ILE A 743 17.10 18.57 18.21
N SER A 744 17.31 19.69 18.90
CA SER A 744 17.49 21.00 18.25
C SER A 744 18.83 21.65 18.60
N SER A 745 19.52 22.16 17.58
CA SER A 745 20.66 23.08 17.69
C SER A 745 20.38 24.32 16.81
N PRO A 746 21.21 25.37 16.82
CA PRO A 746 21.01 26.53 15.96
C PRO A 746 20.93 26.20 14.46
N GLU A 747 21.73 25.24 13.97
CA GLU A 747 21.85 24.92 12.55
C GLU A 747 20.86 23.86 12.04
N GLN A 748 20.26 23.04 12.92
CA GLN A 748 19.43 21.89 12.53
C GLN A 748 18.38 21.52 13.57
N LYS A 749 17.30 20.89 13.10
CA LYS A 749 16.22 20.33 13.92
C LYS A 749 15.95 18.90 13.47
N LEU A 750 16.28 17.95 14.33
CA LEU A 750 16.04 16.53 14.12
C LEU A 750 14.90 16.04 15.01
N SER A 751 14.34 14.88 14.68
CA SER A 751 13.44 14.18 15.59
C SER A 751 13.57 12.66 15.47
N ILE A 752 13.36 11.94 16.58
CA ILE A 752 13.15 10.49 16.57
C ILE A 752 11.72 10.19 17.05
N PRO A 753 10.90 9.49 16.25
CA PRO A 753 9.57 9.06 16.67
C PRO A 753 9.66 7.96 17.75
N TYR A 754 8.70 7.94 18.65
CA TYR A 754 8.50 6.84 19.59
C TYR A 754 7.05 6.38 19.59
N THR A 755 6.84 5.08 19.80
CA THR A 755 5.51 4.46 19.81
C THR A 755 5.28 3.69 21.11
N GLY A 756 4.02 3.45 21.44
CA GLY A 756 3.64 2.54 22.52
C GLY A 756 2.19 2.12 22.40
N ILE A 757 1.90 0.96 22.96
CA ILE A 757 0.55 0.42 23.10
C ILE A 757 0.18 0.46 24.59
N GLY A 758 -0.97 1.03 24.93
CA GLY A 758 -1.50 1.05 26.29
C GLY A 758 -2.50 -0.07 26.52
N GLY A 759 -2.56 -0.55 27.76
CA GLY A 759 -3.24 -1.79 28.11
C GLY A 759 -2.31 -3.01 27.97
N ALA A 760 -2.61 -4.05 28.74
CA ALA A 760 -1.94 -5.35 28.64
C ALA A 760 -2.66 -6.18 27.57
N LEU A 761 -2.09 -6.33 26.36
CA LEU A 761 -2.79 -6.97 25.25
C LEU A 761 -3.14 -8.44 25.55
N ASN A 762 -2.35 -9.12 26.39
CA ASN A 762 -2.61 -10.49 26.82
C ASN A 762 -3.93 -10.65 27.62
N ASN A 763 -4.50 -9.56 28.13
CA ASN A 763 -5.77 -9.54 28.87
C ASN A 763 -6.99 -9.26 27.97
N ILE A 764 -6.79 -8.84 26.73
CA ILE A 764 -7.89 -8.50 25.81
C ILE A 764 -8.35 -9.78 25.09
N PRO A 765 -9.63 -10.18 25.18
CA PRO A 765 -10.16 -11.32 24.44
C PRO A 765 -10.11 -11.03 22.93
N MET A 766 -9.42 -11.88 22.17
CA MET A 766 -9.31 -11.71 20.73
C MET A 766 -10.60 -12.12 20.03
N ILE A 767 -11.17 -13.27 20.40
CA ILE A 767 -12.34 -13.85 19.74
C ILE A 767 -13.62 -13.23 20.29
N ASP A 768 -14.42 -12.62 19.40
CA ASP A 768 -15.81 -12.25 19.66
C ASP A 768 -16.64 -13.53 19.80
N ARG A 769 -16.92 -13.91 21.04
CA ARG A 769 -17.62 -15.16 21.37
C ARG A 769 -19.11 -15.12 21.03
N GLN A 770 -19.67 -13.93 20.76
CA GLN A 770 -21.09 -13.75 20.40
C GLN A 770 -21.30 -13.76 18.88
N ARG A 771 -20.33 -13.23 18.12
CA ARG A 771 -20.36 -13.25 16.64
C ARG A 771 -19.75 -14.51 16.03
N SER A 772 -18.79 -15.16 16.71
CA SER A 772 -18.24 -16.44 16.26
C SER A 772 -19.31 -17.53 16.35
N GLN A 773 -19.55 -18.27 15.26
CA GLN A 773 -20.76 -19.08 15.06
C GLN A 773 -20.46 -20.40 14.33
N LEU A 774 -21.19 -21.46 14.70
CA LEU A 774 -21.29 -22.68 13.89
C LEU A 774 -22.14 -22.38 12.65
N ILE A 775 -21.68 -22.82 11.49
CA ILE A 775 -22.33 -22.58 10.21
C ILE A 775 -22.31 -23.82 9.32
N GLY A 776 -23.00 -23.73 8.18
CA GLY A 776 -22.71 -24.52 7.00
C GLY A 776 -22.74 -23.64 5.75
N THR A 777 -21.95 -24.01 4.73
CA THR A 777 -21.89 -23.27 3.47
C THR A 777 -21.83 -24.19 2.26
N ASP A 778 -22.50 -23.82 1.18
CA ASP A 778 -22.40 -24.44 -0.15
C ASP A 778 -21.43 -23.68 -1.08
N GLY A 779 -20.74 -22.65 -0.57
CA GLY A 779 -19.85 -21.77 -1.33
C GLY A 779 -20.53 -20.51 -1.87
N GLU A 780 -21.86 -20.50 -1.96
CA GLU A 780 -22.65 -19.32 -2.36
C GLU A 780 -23.43 -18.71 -1.19
N SER A 781 -23.83 -19.53 -0.22
CA SER A 781 -24.66 -19.12 0.91
C SER A 781 -24.16 -19.65 2.25
N LEU A 782 -24.61 -19.01 3.33
CA LEU A 782 -24.17 -19.26 4.70
C LEU A 782 -25.39 -19.44 5.61
N GLU A 783 -25.52 -20.62 6.21
CA GLU A 783 -26.54 -20.93 7.22
C GLU A 783 -25.91 -20.99 8.61
N LYS A 784 -26.65 -20.53 9.63
CA LYS A 784 -26.18 -20.42 11.02
C LYS A 784 -26.87 -21.44 11.89
N PHE A 785 -26.08 -22.22 12.64
CA PHE A 785 -26.58 -23.34 13.44
C PHE A 785 -26.37 -23.16 14.94
N LYS A 786 -27.24 -23.83 15.70
CA LYS A 786 -27.26 -23.81 17.17
C LYS A 786 -26.86 -25.18 17.74
N GLU A 787 -26.77 -25.27 19.06
CA GLU A 787 -26.45 -26.49 19.80
C GLU A 787 -27.32 -27.67 19.34
N GLY A 788 -26.68 -28.81 19.06
CA GLY A 788 -27.33 -30.06 18.69
C GLY A 788 -27.70 -30.22 17.22
N HIS A 789 -27.33 -29.28 16.33
CA HIS A 789 -27.62 -29.41 14.89
C HIS A 789 -27.00 -30.70 14.31
N GLU A 790 -27.74 -31.38 13.45
CA GLU A 790 -27.33 -32.63 12.80
C GLU A 790 -27.01 -32.39 11.32
N PHE A 791 -25.74 -32.52 10.97
CA PHE A 791 -25.29 -32.58 9.58
C PHE A 791 -25.42 -34.03 9.10
N ILE A 792 -26.32 -34.26 8.15
CA ILE A 792 -26.44 -35.53 7.42
C ILE A 792 -25.60 -35.40 6.16
N CYS A 793 -24.51 -36.15 6.07
CA CYS A 793 -23.49 -36.00 5.03
C CYS A 793 -23.31 -37.29 4.22
N MET A 794 -22.91 -37.14 2.96
CA MET A 794 -22.40 -38.22 2.13
C MET A 794 -20.87 -38.11 2.07
N TYR A 795 -20.18 -39.25 2.06
CA TYR A 795 -18.77 -39.31 1.67
C TYR A 795 -18.64 -39.87 0.24
N ASP A 796 -17.87 -39.21 -0.62
CA ASP A 796 -17.56 -39.66 -1.98
C ASP A 796 -16.11 -39.29 -2.39
N ASP A 797 -15.22 -40.29 -2.37
CA ASP A 797 -13.79 -40.14 -2.73
C ASP A 797 -13.54 -39.88 -4.24
N ILE A 798 -14.58 -39.89 -5.07
CA ILE A 798 -14.48 -39.68 -6.53
C ILE A 798 -14.52 -38.18 -6.89
N GLY A 799 -15.09 -37.34 -6.02
CA GLY A 799 -15.25 -35.89 -6.23
C GLY A 799 -14.10 -35.01 -5.73
N PRO A 800 -14.04 -33.72 -6.14
CA PRO A 800 -13.05 -32.77 -5.62
C PRO A 800 -13.28 -32.38 -4.15
N TYR A 801 -14.46 -32.70 -3.58
CA TYR A 801 -14.84 -32.50 -2.19
C TYR A 801 -15.36 -33.83 -1.63
N PRO A 802 -14.57 -34.54 -0.81
CA PRO A 802 -14.99 -35.85 -0.30
C PRO A 802 -16.22 -35.84 0.61
N VAL A 803 -16.66 -34.67 1.10
CA VAL A 803 -17.81 -34.53 2.00
C VAL A 803 -18.79 -33.46 1.51
N SER A 804 -20.05 -33.86 1.37
CA SER A 804 -21.18 -32.99 1.04
C SER A 804 -22.39 -33.31 1.93
N CYS A 805 -23.01 -32.30 2.54
CA CYS A 805 -24.13 -32.51 3.46
C CYS A 805 -25.46 -31.97 2.92
N LEU A 806 -26.55 -32.58 3.38
CA LEU A 806 -27.91 -32.26 2.96
C LEU A 806 -28.38 -30.93 3.56
N ARG A 807 -29.03 -30.11 2.73
CA ARG A 807 -29.68 -28.86 3.12
C ARG A 807 -31.19 -29.05 3.08
N ASN A 808 -31.88 -28.94 4.21
CA ASN A 808 -33.32 -29.27 4.32
C ASN A 808 -33.71 -30.65 3.76
N ARG A 809 -32.84 -31.66 3.95
CA ARG A 809 -32.96 -33.02 3.35
C ARG A 809 -32.94 -33.06 1.80
N GLN A 810 -32.47 -32.00 1.15
CA GLN A 810 -32.17 -31.96 -0.28
C GLN A 810 -30.65 -31.92 -0.50
N ARG A 811 -30.15 -32.47 -1.61
CA ARG A 811 -28.73 -32.41 -1.97
C ARG A 811 -28.38 -30.99 -2.47
N ARG A 812 -27.61 -30.24 -1.68
CA ARG A 812 -27.02 -28.92 -2.05
C ARG A 812 -25.65 -28.71 -1.40
N ASP A 813 -24.86 -29.77 -1.25
CA ASP A 813 -23.43 -29.73 -0.89
C ASP A 813 -23.02 -28.80 0.25
N LEU A 814 -23.80 -28.79 1.34
CA LEU A 814 -23.52 -27.99 2.52
C LEU A 814 -22.29 -28.55 3.25
N LYS A 815 -21.29 -27.71 3.55
CA LYS A 815 -20.05 -28.06 4.25
C LYS A 815 -20.10 -27.53 5.69
N PRO A 816 -19.94 -28.37 6.73
CA PRO A 816 -19.94 -27.92 8.13
C PRO A 816 -18.75 -26.99 8.41
N GLY A 817 -18.96 -25.90 9.14
CA GLY A 817 -17.91 -24.90 9.37
C GLY A 817 -18.15 -23.97 10.54
N VAL A 818 -17.29 -22.95 10.62
CA VAL A 818 -17.35 -21.84 11.58
C VAL A 818 -17.05 -20.51 10.87
N ILE A 819 -17.74 -19.45 11.31
CA ILE A 819 -17.27 -18.08 11.12
C ILE A 819 -16.63 -17.65 12.44
N ILE A 820 -15.41 -17.13 12.36
CA ILE A 820 -14.66 -16.61 13.50
C ILE A 820 -14.50 -15.11 13.32
N GLN A 821 -14.70 -14.37 14.40
CA GLN A 821 -14.51 -12.93 14.46
C GLN A 821 -13.45 -12.61 15.50
N ALA A 822 -12.32 -12.05 15.08
CA ALA A 822 -11.26 -11.59 15.97
C ALA A 822 -11.03 -10.07 15.87
N GLY A 823 -10.81 -9.43 17.02
CA GLY A 823 -10.61 -7.98 17.11
C GLY A 823 -9.18 -7.51 16.78
N LEU A 824 -8.17 -8.32 17.07
CA LEU A 824 -6.76 -8.03 16.83
C LEU A 824 -6.14 -9.05 15.86
N PRO A 825 -5.05 -8.70 15.15
CA PRO A 825 -4.30 -9.65 14.33
C PRO A 825 -3.71 -10.79 15.16
N THR A 826 -3.54 -11.96 14.56
CA THR A 826 -2.88 -13.11 15.21
C THR A 826 -1.74 -13.64 14.35
N ARG A 827 -0.63 -14.04 14.97
CA ARG A 827 0.49 -14.70 14.29
C ARG A 827 0.17 -16.16 13.95
N ARG A 828 -0.77 -16.78 14.67
CA ARG A 828 -1.15 -18.18 14.47
C ARG A 828 -2.55 -18.49 15.00
N ALA A 829 -3.31 -19.21 14.18
CA ALA A 829 -4.58 -19.80 14.54
C ALA A 829 -4.55 -21.33 14.39
N ARG A 830 -5.34 -22.02 15.19
CA ARG A 830 -5.60 -23.47 15.10
C ARG A 830 -7.09 -23.67 14.93
N PHE A 831 -7.49 -24.37 13.88
CA PHE A 831 -8.87 -24.80 13.65
C PHE A 831 -8.92 -26.31 13.83
N GLU A 832 -9.63 -26.79 14.84
CA GLU A 832 -9.66 -28.19 15.22
C GLU A 832 -11.09 -28.69 15.37
N ILE A 833 -11.29 -30.00 15.17
CA ILE A 833 -12.55 -30.68 15.48
C ILE A 833 -12.25 -31.69 16.60
N TRP A 834 -13.02 -31.59 17.68
CA TRP A 834 -12.88 -32.41 18.88
C TRP A 834 -14.10 -33.32 19.03
N SER A 835 -13.85 -34.60 19.33
CA SER A 835 -14.92 -35.58 19.63
C SER A 835 -15.45 -35.38 21.04
N MET A 836 -16.77 -35.24 21.16
CA MET A 836 -17.44 -35.10 22.45
C MET A 836 -17.59 -36.43 23.21
N GLN A 837 -17.20 -37.56 22.63
CA GLN A 837 -17.14 -38.85 23.34
C GLN A 837 -15.95 -38.89 24.30
N ASN A 838 -14.77 -38.47 23.83
CA ASN A 838 -13.50 -38.56 24.57
C ASN A 838 -12.92 -37.19 24.97
N GLN A 839 -13.58 -36.08 24.58
CA GLN A 839 -13.11 -34.70 24.76
C GLN A 839 -11.69 -34.45 24.21
N GLN A 840 -11.37 -35.08 23.08
CA GLN A 840 -10.05 -35.00 22.44
C GLN A 840 -10.16 -34.52 21.00
N ARG A 841 -9.12 -33.82 20.54
CA ARG A 841 -8.91 -33.47 19.14
C ARG A 841 -8.87 -34.73 18.28
N VAL A 842 -9.74 -34.80 17.29
CA VAL A 842 -9.74 -35.85 16.25
C VAL A 842 -9.24 -35.34 14.90
N LEU A 843 -9.36 -34.04 14.63
CA LEU A 843 -8.93 -33.43 13.38
C LEU A 843 -8.33 -32.04 13.61
N THR A 844 -7.32 -31.70 12.82
CA THR A 844 -6.90 -30.32 12.55
C THR A 844 -7.32 -29.99 11.11
N VAL A 845 -8.02 -28.87 10.94
CA VAL A 845 -8.48 -28.38 9.64
C VAL A 845 -7.52 -27.30 9.17
N ILE A 846 -6.95 -27.51 7.99
CA ILE A 846 -5.98 -26.61 7.37
C ILE A 846 -6.75 -25.68 6.41
N PRO A 847 -6.51 -24.36 6.42
CA PRO A 847 -7.08 -23.45 5.43
C PRO A 847 -6.79 -23.89 3.99
N THR A 848 -7.76 -23.71 3.11
CA THR A 848 -7.66 -24.01 1.68
C THR A 848 -7.91 -22.73 0.86
N GLN A 849 -7.71 -22.78 -0.45
CA GLN A 849 -8.04 -21.65 -1.33
C GLN A 849 -9.54 -21.29 -1.32
N GLU A 850 -10.43 -22.20 -0.88
CA GLU A 850 -11.86 -21.94 -0.75
C GLU A 850 -12.24 -21.29 0.59
N THR A 851 -11.31 -21.16 1.56
CA THR A 851 -11.60 -20.60 2.89
C THR A 851 -11.14 -19.15 2.98
N GLU A 852 -11.97 -18.25 3.52
CA GLU A 852 -11.64 -16.83 3.68
C GLU A 852 -10.77 -16.53 4.91
N ALA A 853 -10.32 -17.57 5.64
CA ALA A 853 -9.43 -17.45 6.78
C ALA A 853 -8.04 -16.92 6.35
N ARG A 854 -7.92 -15.59 6.28
CA ARG A 854 -6.64 -14.91 6.01
C ARG A 854 -5.64 -15.27 7.12
N PRO A 855 -4.37 -15.57 6.79
CA PRO A 855 -3.42 -16.17 7.74
C PRO A 855 -3.16 -15.34 9.00
N PHE A 856 -3.42 -14.04 8.97
CA PHE A 856 -3.10 -13.11 10.07
C PHE A 856 -4.27 -12.25 10.58
N LEU A 857 -5.40 -12.24 9.87
CA LEU A 857 -6.56 -11.41 10.16
C LEU A 857 -7.83 -12.26 10.14
N LEU A 858 -8.42 -12.49 11.31
CA LEU A 858 -9.62 -13.32 11.46
C LEU A 858 -10.91 -12.49 11.63
N ASP A 859 -11.00 -11.38 10.89
CA ASP A 859 -12.20 -10.55 10.82
C ASP A 859 -13.18 -11.21 9.84
N ASN A 860 -14.30 -11.75 10.35
CA ASN A 860 -15.23 -12.64 9.63
C ASN A 860 -14.58 -13.84 8.91
N ALA A 861 -13.53 -14.45 9.48
CA ALA A 861 -12.86 -15.59 8.86
C ALA A 861 -13.78 -16.82 8.75
N LEU A 862 -14.08 -17.19 7.50
CA LEU A 862 -14.80 -18.41 7.14
C LEU A 862 -13.85 -19.62 7.10
N MET A 863 -14.17 -20.65 7.88
CA MET A 863 -13.51 -21.97 7.85
C MET A 863 -14.56 -23.07 7.74
N PHE A 864 -14.34 -24.07 6.90
CA PHE A 864 -15.23 -25.24 6.81
C PHE A 864 -14.44 -26.51 6.51
N TRP A 865 -15.05 -27.64 6.81
CA TRP A 865 -14.51 -28.97 6.52
C TRP A 865 -15.22 -29.54 5.29
N ASN A 866 -14.45 -29.77 4.22
CA ASN A 866 -14.93 -30.31 2.93
C ASN A 866 -14.50 -31.78 2.71
N GLY A 867 -14.07 -32.47 3.76
CA GLY A 867 -13.52 -33.83 3.71
C GLY A 867 -12.00 -33.91 3.59
N LYS A 868 -11.32 -32.87 3.09
CA LYS A 868 -9.84 -32.84 3.04
C LYS A 868 -9.27 -32.60 4.44
N SER A 869 -8.31 -33.43 4.84
CA SER A 869 -7.68 -33.38 6.16
C SER A 869 -6.24 -33.88 6.14
N GLU A 870 -5.48 -33.49 7.16
CA GLU A 870 -4.11 -33.95 7.37
C GLU A 870 -4.06 -35.48 7.52
N GLY A 871 -3.43 -36.16 6.56
CA GLY A 871 -3.31 -37.63 6.53
C GLY A 871 -4.56 -38.38 6.09
N ARG A 872 -5.48 -37.77 5.31
CA ARG A 872 -6.75 -38.38 4.86
C ARG A 872 -7.61 -38.95 6.00
N LYS A 873 -7.55 -38.35 7.19
CA LYS A 873 -8.31 -38.81 8.36
C LYS A 873 -9.81 -38.52 8.20
N PHE A 874 -10.58 -39.59 8.20
CA PHE A 874 -12.04 -39.61 8.20
C PHE A 874 -12.62 -39.26 9.59
N LEU A 875 -13.79 -38.60 9.61
CA LEU A 875 -14.56 -38.36 10.85
C LEU A 875 -15.71 -39.38 10.96
N PRO A 876 -15.71 -40.29 11.97
CA PRO A 876 -16.81 -41.23 12.16
C PRO A 876 -18.11 -40.51 12.53
N ALA A 877 -19.26 -41.18 12.36
CA ALA A 877 -20.53 -40.65 12.85
C ALA A 877 -20.45 -40.42 14.38
N GLY A 878 -20.88 -39.24 14.85
CA GLY A 878 -20.55 -38.83 16.21
C GLY A 878 -21.06 -37.43 16.60
N LYS A 879 -20.62 -36.97 17.77
CA LYS A 879 -20.88 -35.62 18.29
C LYS A 879 -19.57 -34.86 18.40
N TYR A 880 -19.55 -33.64 17.88
CA TYR A 880 -18.34 -32.86 17.67
C TYR A 880 -18.51 -31.41 18.11
N LYS A 881 -17.38 -30.75 18.39
CA LYS A 881 -17.27 -29.30 18.44
C LYS A 881 -16.10 -28.86 17.58
N TRP A 882 -16.24 -27.71 16.94
CA TRP A 882 -15.08 -26.95 16.49
C TRP A 882 -14.42 -26.30 17.71
N VAL A 883 -13.10 -26.36 17.76
CA VAL A 883 -12.26 -25.68 18.73
C VAL A 883 -11.33 -24.79 17.94
N VAL A 884 -11.48 -23.47 18.12
CA VAL A 884 -10.64 -22.48 17.46
C VAL A 884 -9.81 -21.79 18.52
N SER A 885 -8.49 -21.87 18.37
CA SER A 885 -7.52 -21.21 19.26
C SER A 885 -6.73 -20.19 18.46
N VAL A 886 -6.66 -18.95 18.94
CA VAL A 886 -5.88 -17.87 18.33
C VAL A 886 -4.79 -17.42 19.29
N LEU A 887 -3.57 -17.21 18.79
CA LEU A 887 -2.46 -16.74 19.60
C LEU A 887 -2.59 -15.22 19.82
N LYS A 888 -2.50 -14.78 21.08
CA LYS A 888 -2.54 -13.36 21.47
C LYS A 888 -1.40 -12.57 20.81
N MET A 889 -1.64 -11.28 20.59
CA MET A 889 -0.60 -10.37 20.11
C MET A 889 0.51 -10.30 21.16
N PHE A 890 1.75 -10.64 20.78
CA PHE A 890 2.92 -10.93 21.66
C PHE A 890 2.90 -12.26 22.45
N GLY A 891 1.87 -13.08 22.31
CA GLY A 891 1.79 -14.39 22.95
C GLY A 891 2.80 -15.41 22.40
N LYS A 892 3.17 -16.39 23.22
CA LYS A 892 4.09 -17.49 22.86
C LYS A 892 3.33 -18.79 22.63
N GLU A 893 3.71 -19.55 21.61
CA GLU A 893 2.95 -20.75 21.20
C GLU A 893 2.92 -21.89 22.22
N ASP A 894 3.95 -21.96 23.07
CA ASP A 894 4.19 -22.95 24.12
C ASP A 894 3.57 -22.57 25.47
N VAL A 895 3.06 -21.33 25.62
CA VAL A 895 2.36 -20.85 26.82
C VAL A 895 0.85 -21.00 26.60
N ALA A 896 0.17 -21.77 27.44
CA ALA A 896 -1.25 -22.09 27.25
C ALA A 896 -2.16 -20.86 27.43
N GLU A 897 -1.80 -19.97 28.35
CA GLU A 897 -2.52 -18.75 28.73
C GLU A 897 -2.48 -17.67 27.64
N ASP A 898 -1.53 -17.79 26.70
CA ASP A 898 -1.37 -16.89 25.55
C ASP A 898 -2.28 -17.27 24.35
N TRP A 899 -3.02 -18.38 24.44
CA TRP A 899 -4.05 -18.76 23.46
C TRP A 899 -5.45 -18.31 23.94
N ASP A 900 -6.18 -17.58 23.09
CA ASP A 900 -7.61 -17.35 23.26
C ASP A 900 -8.40 -18.44 22.52
N THR A 901 -9.18 -19.24 23.25
CA THR A 901 -9.89 -20.41 22.69
C THR A 901 -11.41 -20.23 22.75
N TRP A 902 -12.06 -20.52 21.62
CA TRP A 902 -13.51 -20.58 21.46
C TRP A 902 -13.96 -21.98 21.03
N PHE A 903 -15.09 -22.40 21.58
CA PHE A 903 -15.72 -23.69 21.30
C PHE A 903 -17.06 -23.43 20.61
N SER A 904 -17.30 -24.09 19.48
CA SER A 904 -18.60 -24.00 18.83
C SER A 904 -19.72 -24.62 19.69
N PRO A 905 -20.98 -24.32 19.35
CA PRO A 905 -22.08 -25.22 19.66
C PRO A 905 -21.74 -26.67 19.22
N MET A 906 -22.19 -27.66 19.98
CA MET A 906 -22.06 -29.07 19.63
C MET A 906 -22.89 -29.38 18.38
N TRP A 907 -22.35 -30.18 17.48
CA TRP A 907 -23.03 -30.67 16.29
C TRP A 907 -22.89 -32.18 16.17
N LYS A 908 -23.86 -32.82 15.53
CA LYS A 908 -23.87 -34.25 15.24
C LYS A 908 -23.52 -34.46 13.76
N LEU A 909 -22.64 -35.42 13.50
CA LEU A 909 -22.37 -35.94 12.16
C LEU A 909 -23.07 -37.29 12.01
N THR A 910 -23.92 -37.40 11.00
CA THR A 910 -24.56 -38.65 10.57
C THR A 910 -24.20 -38.87 9.12
N TRP A 911 -23.75 -40.07 8.77
CA TRP A 911 -23.49 -40.42 7.38
C TRP A 911 -24.76 -41.01 6.74
N ASP A 912 -25.03 -40.59 5.51
CA ASP A 912 -26.10 -41.11 4.66
C ASP A 912 -25.77 -42.53 4.19
N GLU A 913 -26.80 -43.35 3.96
CA GLU A 913 -26.65 -44.76 3.54
C GLU A 913 -25.92 -44.90 2.18
N GLY A 914 -25.92 -43.86 1.34
CA GLY A 914 -25.18 -43.81 0.08
C GLY A 914 -23.69 -43.46 0.18
N SER A 915 -23.12 -43.34 1.39
CA SER A 915 -21.71 -42.95 1.58
C SER A 915 -20.73 -44.05 1.19
N ILE A 916 -19.71 -43.71 0.39
CA ILE A 916 -18.66 -44.64 -0.08
C ILE A 916 -17.35 -44.34 0.65
N PHE A 917 -17.17 -44.92 1.83
CA PHE A 917 -15.92 -44.76 2.58
C PHE A 917 -14.78 -45.52 1.90
N PRO A 918 -13.54 -44.98 1.92
CA PRO A 918 -12.37 -45.75 1.52
C PRO A 918 -12.23 -46.96 2.46
N LEU A 919 -12.05 -48.14 1.89
CA LEU A 919 -11.66 -49.33 2.64
C LEU A 919 -10.29 -49.07 3.27
N GLU A 920 -10.11 -49.48 4.53
CA GLU A 920 -8.78 -49.52 5.17
C GLU A 920 -7.95 -50.67 4.58
N GLU A 921 -7.49 -50.54 3.32
CA GLU A 921 -6.23 -51.12 2.82
C GLU A 921 -5.91 -50.70 1.36
N THR A 922 -4.62 -50.41 1.12
CA THR A 922 -3.95 -50.30 -0.20
C THR A 922 -4.60 -49.46 -1.30
N ILE A 923 -4.11 -48.23 -1.48
CA ILE A 923 -4.39 -47.38 -2.64
C ILE A 923 -3.64 -47.93 -3.87
N GLU A 924 -4.34 -48.47 -4.86
CA GLU A 924 -3.80 -48.54 -6.24
C GLU A 924 -4.05 -47.21 -6.98
N PRO A 925 -3.04 -46.62 -7.64
CA PRO A 925 -3.18 -45.32 -8.30
C PRO A 925 -3.97 -45.41 -9.62
N ARG A 926 -4.92 -44.48 -9.81
CA ARG A 926 -5.60 -44.28 -11.10
C ARG A 926 -4.62 -43.76 -12.18
N PRO A 927 -4.82 -44.11 -13.47
CA PRO A 927 -3.93 -43.67 -14.55
C PRO A 927 -3.93 -42.15 -14.68
N ALA A 928 -2.74 -41.59 -14.87
CA ALA A 928 -2.46 -40.25 -14.39
C ALA A 928 -2.15 -39.22 -15.50
N LYS A 929 -2.48 -37.95 -15.22
CA LYS A 929 -2.07 -36.82 -16.04
C LYS A 929 -0.66 -36.40 -15.62
N LYS A 930 0.33 -36.62 -16.49
CA LYS A 930 1.75 -36.31 -16.22
C LYS A 930 1.93 -34.88 -15.71
N CYS A 931 2.46 -34.74 -14.49
CA CYS A 931 2.71 -33.46 -13.83
C CYS A 931 4.22 -33.21 -13.67
N ARG A 932 4.61 -31.95 -13.47
CA ARG A 932 6.02 -31.54 -13.26
C ARG A 932 6.12 -30.80 -11.92
N VAL A 933 7.16 -31.11 -11.14
CA VAL A 933 7.52 -30.34 -9.94
C VAL A 933 8.61 -29.34 -10.31
N ARG A 934 8.52 -28.13 -9.76
CA ARG A 934 9.44 -27.02 -9.93
C ARG A 934 9.73 -26.36 -8.58
#